data_AF-A0A3D2U7C4-F1
#
_entry.id   AF-A0A3D2U7C4-F1
#
_cell.length_a   1.000
_cell.length_b   1.000
_cell.length_c   1.000
_cell.angle_alpha   90.00
_cell.angle_beta   90.00
_cell.angle_gamma   90.00
#
_symmetry.space_group_name_H-M   'P 1'
#
loop_
_entity.id
_entity.type
_entity.pdbx_description
1 polymer ?
#
loop_
_entity_poly.entity_id
_entity_poly.type
_entity_poly.pdbx_seq_one_letter_code
_entity_poly.pdbx_strand_id
1 'polypeptide(L)'
;MSIETQPFEFLDAIQHWGKAVTAFLVLVIIAACGLSLLTHGKKGPLMVLRWIPRFFADLLQLSPRRVYAIAQLTFREAIRRKALVVFGMFALLFMFGSWFMDNPNERMDLQVKNYISFVLTAITWLLLPVVLLISCWGLPEDIRNRSLHTVVTKPARKTEIVIGRMLGFSSLMTILVVVMGATGYIWIDREVAHNLTVYSQSFERDGQETLVEYVEGNEGVTVRVTAGENPTTVTTAPTRQALRQDNPDLFNLTELARVAALKRHLVAKRPVLGTLSFKGADGSPTELGVNTGDIWEYRTYIAGGTQWRAIWDFENITEEVISRAKGLRLESSFEAFRTHKGDNIQASLLLQYTLVKIDRSVFRDSNDRPVSAAVVRKTGENSFEATVDGQVMPVTPVPVSAHELMVKGNTYVLVDDPDVVVRVISKASVPLPSFNISEFGENVTLIPSQIDYYDQNSGERRQLDLIKDLVNDRQELRVEVACLDSGQYLGMAQRDLFVQLPSNSFAIGYAKAICGIWLMLGLIVVIGVTSSCFLKGPVSSLLTLVMLLVGQGFKAFLEKIVEGDVEGGGPIESVIRIIRQINLTDDLPETTFYSTVKSIDSFLNEGLFIVENIVPDFRSFQMDSYIANGFDVPWSQALAPSIGVALAYLVPCLIIAYYSLSLRELEHK
;
A
#
# COMPACT_ATOMS: atom_id res chain seq x y z
N MET A 1 -1.87 -9.49 0.03
CA MET A 1 -0.80 -8.54 0.39
C MET A 1 -1.32 -7.66 1.51
N SER A 2 -0.84 -7.88 2.73
CA SER A 2 -0.97 -6.93 3.84
C SER A 2 -0.24 -5.66 3.43
N ILE A 3 -0.95 -4.54 3.42
CA ILE A 3 -0.32 -3.23 3.33
C ILE A 3 -0.20 -2.80 4.79
N GLU A 4 0.92 -3.15 5.41
CA GLU A 4 1.26 -2.67 6.75
C GLU A 4 1.56 -1.18 6.65
N THR A 5 0.78 -0.38 7.37
CA THR A 5 0.89 1.07 7.33
C THR A 5 1.60 1.56 8.57
N GLN A 6 2.91 1.34 8.67
CA GLN A 6 3.72 2.17 9.55
C GLN A 6 3.89 3.55 8.88
N PRO A 7 3.76 4.66 9.63
CA PRO A 7 4.08 5.98 9.10
C PRO A 7 5.53 5.98 8.61
N PHE A 8 5.75 6.39 7.35
CA PHE A 8 7.10 6.45 6.79
C PHE A 8 7.91 7.53 7.49
N GLU A 9 8.78 7.12 8.40
CA GLU A 9 9.76 8.00 9.01
C GLU A 9 10.87 8.30 8.01
N PHE A 10 10.77 9.46 7.37
CA PHE A 10 11.73 9.88 6.34
C PHE A 10 13.18 9.85 6.84
N LEU A 11 13.42 10.20 8.11
CA LEU A 11 14.77 10.30 8.64
C LEU A 11 15.41 8.92 8.79
N ASP A 12 14.70 7.98 9.39
CA ASP A 12 15.17 6.60 9.60
C ASP A 12 15.30 5.84 8.30
N ALA A 13 14.34 6.03 7.39
CA ALA A 13 14.44 5.52 6.04
C ALA A 13 15.69 6.07 5.35
N ILE A 14 15.90 7.40 5.30
CA ILE A 14 17.09 8.00 4.66
C ILE A 14 18.39 7.47 5.26
N GLN A 15 18.44 7.24 6.57
CA GLN A 15 19.62 6.65 7.22
C GLN A 15 19.85 5.20 6.79
N HIS A 16 18.78 4.38 6.76
CA HIS A 16 18.85 3.00 6.31
C HIS A 16 19.29 2.93 4.84
N TRP A 17 18.64 3.72 3.97
CA TRP A 17 19.02 3.90 2.56
C TRP A 17 20.46 4.39 2.41
N GLY A 18 20.88 5.37 3.22
CA GLY A 18 22.24 5.91 3.20
C GLY A 18 23.29 4.86 3.53
N LYS A 19 23.02 4.00 4.52
CA LYS A 19 23.89 2.86 4.86
C LYS A 19 23.96 1.84 3.72
N ALA A 20 22.80 1.42 3.19
CA ALA A 20 22.72 0.48 2.07
C ALA A 20 23.45 0.99 0.82
N VAL A 21 23.21 2.25 0.44
CA VAL A 21 23.86 2.92 -0.69
C VAL A 21 25.37 3.04 -0.48
N THR A 22 25.81 3.41 0.72
CA THR A 22 27.24 3.53 1.03
C THR A 22 27.92 2.17 0.97
N ALA A 23 27.32 1.13 1.55
CA ALA A 23 27.82 -0.24 1.50
C ALA A 23 27.95 -0.74 0.05
N PHE A 24 26.93 -0.49 -0.78
CA PHE A 24 26.96 -0.84 -2.19
C PHE A 24 28.05 -0.09 -2.96
N LEU A 25 28.20 1.22 -2.76
CA LEU A 25 29.25 2.01 -3.38
C LEU A 25 30.64 1.51 -2.98
N VAL A 26 30.84 1.16 -1.71
CA VAL A 26 32.08 0.56 -1.22
C VAL A 26 32.36 -0.76 -1.93
N LEU A 27 31.36 -1.63 -2.07
CA LEU A 27 31.51 -2.90 -2.77
C LEU A 27 31.86 -2.70 -4.25
N VAL A 28 31.18 -1.78 -4.94
CA VAL A 28 31.50 -1.44 -6.34
C VAL A 28 32.93 -0.92 -6.46
N ILE A 29 33.38 -0.07 -5.53
CA ILE A 29 34.76 0.44 -5.51
C ILE A 29 35.75 -0.70 -5.25
N ILE A 30 35.45 -1.63 -4.33
CA ILE A 30 36.29 -2.80 -4.06
C ILE A 30 36.37 -3.69 -5.28
N ALA A 31 35.25 -4.00 -5.92
CA ALA A 31 35.19 -4.80 -7.14
C ALA A 31 35.95 -4.12 -8.30
N ALA A 32 35.79 -2.81 -8.48
CA ALA A 32 36.51 -2.04 -9.48
C ALA A 32 38.01 -1.99 -9.19
N CYS A 33 38.42 -1.82 -7.92
CA CYS A 33 39.82 -1.89 -7.50
C CYS A 33 40.40 -3.30 -7.72
N GLY A 34 39.65 -4.36 -7.45
CA GLY A 34 40.05 -5.75 -7.67
C GLY A 34 40.22 -6.06 -9.16
N LEU A 35 39.24 -5.68 -9.99
CA LEU A 35 39.33 -5.84 -11.44
C LEU A 35 40.47 -5.01 -12.03
N SER A 36 40.68 -3.80 -11.53
CA SER A 36 41.79 -2.93 -11.94
C SER A 36 43.16 -3.45 -11.50
N LEU A 37 43.24 -4.13 -10.35
CA LEU A 37 44.45 -4.82 -9.89
C LEU A 37 44.80 -5.99 -10.82
N LEU A 38 43.79 -6.78 -11.23
CA LEU A 38 43.96 -7.92 -12.14
C LEU A 38 44.38 -7.48 -13.55
N THR A 39 43.82 -6.37 -14.04
CA THR A 39 44.05 -5.90 -15.41
C THR A 39 45.27 -4.98 -15.55
N HIS A 40 45.59 -4.15 -14.55
CA HIS A 40 46.61 -3.09 -14.65
C HIS A 40 47.67 -3.13 -13.52
N GLY A 41 47.65 -4.17 -12.69
CA GLY A 41 48.62 -4.36 -11.60
C GLY A 41 48.52 -3.30 -10.49
N LYS A 42 49.62 -3.05 -9.77
CA LYS A 42 49.67 -2.20 -8.55
C LYS A 42 49.23 -0.74 -8.75
N LYS A 43 49.21 -0.23 -10.00
CA LYS A 43 48.80 1.15 -10.32
C LYS A 43 47.28 1.29 -10.56
N GLY A 44 46.58 0.17 -10.77
CA GLY A 44 45.15 0.16 -11.06
C GLY A 44 44.27 0.75 -9.94
N PRO A 45 44.40 0.29 -8.68
CA PRO A 45 43.57 0.79 -7.58
C PRO A 45 43.72 2.31 -7.35
N LEU A 46 44.94 2.84 -7.52
CA LEU A 46 45.20 4.27 -7.38
C LEU A 46 44.52 5.12 -8.47
N MET A 47 44.26 4.55 -9.65
CA MET A 47 43.51 5.23 -10.70
C MET A 47 42.02 5.33 -10.36
N VAL A 48 41.43 4.25 -9.84
CA VAL A 48 40.01 4.20 -9.44
C VAL A 48 39.73 5.23 -8.35
N LEU A 49 40.57 5.31 -7.31
CA LEU A 49 40.39 6.31 -6.23
C LEU A 49 40.50 7.76 -6.73
N ARG A 50 41.31 8.04 -7.76
CA ARG A 50 41.44 9.39 -8.35
C ARG A 50 40.21 9.84 -9.12
N TRP A 51 39.30 8.94 -9.47
CA TRP A 51 38.07 9.28 -10.20
C TRP A 51 36.94 9.75 -9.29
N ILE A 52 36.95 9.38 -8.00
CA ILE A 52 35.97 9.82 -7.00
C ILE A 52 35.85 11.35 -6.96
N PRO A 53 36.93 12.13 -6.72
CA PRO A 53 36.82 13.59 -6.67
C PRO A 53 36.48 14.20 -8.04
N ARG A 54 36.85 13.55 -9.15
CA ARG A 54 36.53 14.02 -10.49
C ARG A 54 35.05 13.90 -10.81
N PHE A 55 34.39 12.83 -10.36
CA PHE A 55 32.95 12.68 -10.52
C PHE A 55 32.18 13.84 -9.88
N PHE A 56 32.50 14.20 -8.64
CA PHE A 56 31.85 15.34 -7.97
C PHE A 56 32.15 16.67 -8.66
N ALA A 57 33.38 16.88 -9.13
CA ALA A 57 33.73 18.08 -9.90
C ALA A 57 32.97 18.15 -11.24
N ASP A 58 32.81 17.03 -11.94
CA ASP A 58 32.04 16.94 -13.18
C ASP A 58 30.54 17.10 -12.96
N LEU A 59 30.01 16.65 -11.81
CA LEU A 59 28.62 16.85 -11.42
C LEU A 59 28.32 18.32 -11.11
N LEU A 60 29.23 19.04 -10.44
CA LEU A 60 29.10 20.46 -10.16
C LEU A 60 29.24 21.34 -11.42
N GLN A 61 29.93 20.86 -12.44
CA GLN A 61 30.15 21.58 -13.71
C GLN A 61 29.18 21.16 -14.83
N LEU A 62 28.03 20.58 -14.46
CA LEU A 62 26.96 20.23 -15.40
C LEU A 62 26.43 21.46 -16.13
N SER A 63 26.37 21.41 -17.46
CA SER A 63 25.72 22.45 -18.25
C SER A 63 24.30 22.01 -18.69
N PRO A 64 23.23 22.62 -18.15
CA PRO A 64 21.85 22.22 -18.46
C PRO A 64 21.52 22.27 -19.95
N ARG A 65 22.12 23.23 -20.68
CA ARG A 65 21.93 23.40 -22.13
C ARG A 65 22.42 22.19 -22.93
N ARG A 66 23.56 21.59 -22.57
CA ARG A 66 24.10 20.42 -23.28
C ARG A 66 23.30 19.17 -22.95
N VAL A 67 22.96 18.99 -21.67
CA VAL A 67 22.11 17.88 -21.20
C VAL A 67 20.77 17.88 -21.94
N TYR A 68 20.12 19.05 -22.04
CA TYR A 68 18.86 19.20 -22.78
C TYR A 68 19.01 18.88 -24.28
N ALA A 69 20.10 19.32 -24.93
CA ALA A 69 20.34 19.01 -26.33
C ALA A 69 20.51 17.50 -26.59
N ILE A 70 21.24 16.80 -25.70
CA ILE A 70 21.41 15.34 -25.78
C ILE A 70 20.08 14.63 -25.50
N ALA A 71 19.31 15.09 -24.51
CA ALA A 71 17.99 14.56 -24.20
C ALA A 71 17.03 14.71 -25.38
N GLN A 72 16.99 15.87 -26.03
CA GLN A 72 16.12 16.12 -27.19
C GLN A 72 16.48 15.24 -28.39
N LEU A 73 17.78 14.99 -28.63
CA LEU A 73 18.21 14.07 -29.66
C LEU A 73 17.73 12.64 -29.37
N THR A 74 17.96 12.18 -28.14
CA THR A 74 17.55 10.86 -27.66
C THR A 74 16.04 10.67 -27.78
N PHE A 75 15.26 11.68 -27.42
CA PHE A 75 13.80 11.67 -27.54
C PHE A 75 13.33 11.49 -28.98
N ARG A 76 13.89 12.28 -29.93
CA ARG A 76 13.55 12.17 -31.36
C ARG A 76 13.94 10.81 -31.94
N GLU A 77 15.05 10.25 -31.48
CA GLU A 77 15.50 8.93 -31.87
C GLU A 77 14.53 7.85 -31.36
N ALA A 78 14.14 7.93 -30.09
CA ALA A 78 13.29 6.93 -29.44
C ALA A 78 11.87 6.88 -30.06
N ILE A 79 11.29 8.04 -30.44
CA ILE A 79 10.00 8.09 -31.15
C ILE A 79 10.04 7.33 -32.49
N ARG A 80 11.15 7.42 -33.23
CA ARG A 80 11.29 6.80 -34.55
C ARG A 80 11.40 5.27 -34.49
N ARG A 81 11.74 4.69 -33.34
CA ARG A 81 11.95 3.24 -33.16
C ARG A 81 10.64 2.44 -33.02
N LYS A 82 9.54 2.87 -33.65
CA LYS A 82 8.20 2.23 -33.55
C LYS A 82 7.69 2.07 -32.10
N ALA A 83 8.21 2.83 -31.14
CA ALA A 83 7.76 2.78 -29.75
C ALA A 83 6.25 3.08 -29.60
N LEU A 84 5.67 3.79 -30.57
CA LEU A 84 4.24 4.13 -30.63
C LEU A 84 3.33 2.94 -30.96
N VAL A 85 3.86 1.77 -31.36
CA VAL A 85 3.06 0.54 -31.58
C VAL A 85 2.26 0.15 -30.33
N VAL A 86 2.79 0.50 -29.16
CA VAL A 86 2.14 0.45 -27.87
C VAL A 86 0.70 0.98 -27.91
N PHE A 87 0.46 2.13 -28.54
CA PHE A 87 -0.87 2.71 -28.61
C PHE A 87 -1.85 1.85 -29.42
N GLY A 88 -1.38 1.21 -30.49
CA GLY A 88 -2.20 0.28 -31.28
C GLY A 88 -2.57 -0.98 -30.49
N MET A 89 -1.60 -1.55 -29.77
CA MET A 89 -1.84 -2.71 -28.90
C MET A 89 -2.77 -2.35 -27.73
N PHE A 90 -2.61 -1.18 -27.14
CA PHE A 90 -3.46 -0.68 -26.06
C PHE A 90 -4.90 -0.45 -26.53
N ALA A 91 -5.08 0.16 -27.71
CA ALA A 91 -6.41 0.34 -28.30
C ALA A 91 -7.10 -1.00 -28.60
N LEU A 92 -6.36 -1.99 -29.11
CA LEU A 92 -6.88 -3.34 -29.34
C LEU A 92 -7.33 -4.00 -28.04
N LEU A 93 -6.52 -3.88 -26.98
CA LEU A 93 -6.82 -4.47 -25.67
C LEU A 93 -8.11 -3.86 -25.08
N PHE A 94 -8.35 -2.56 -25.24
CA PHE A 94 -9.60 -1.92 -24.80
C PHE A 94 -10.82 -2.27 -25.66
N MET A 95 -10.62 -2.49 -26.97
CA MET A 95 -11.71 -2.93 -27.85
C MET A 95 -12.29 -4.28 -27.41
N PHE A 96 -11.45 -5.18 -26.89
CA PHE A 96 -11.88 -6.48 -26.35
C PHE A 96 -12.14 -6.46 -24.83
N GLY A 97 -11.64 -5.46 -24.12
CA GLY A 97 -11.72 -5.35 -22.65
C GLY A 97 -13.15 -5.37 -22.15
N SER A 98 -14.02 -4.50 -22.68
CA SER A 98 -15.43 -4.41 -22.25
C SER A 98 -16.16 -5.74 -22.42
N TRP A 99 -15.89 -6.48 -23.51
CA TRP A 99 -16.50 -7.79 -23.74
C TRP A 99 -16.09 -8.87 -22.73
N PHE A 100 -14.84 -8.85 -22.24
CA PHE A 100 -14.35 -9.86 -21.30
C PHE A 100 -14.78 -9.62 -19.85
N MET A 101 -15.04 -8.35 -19.49
CA MET A 101 -15.32 -7.93 -18.12
C MET A 101 -16.80 -7.69 -17.83
N ASP A 102 -17.66 -7.76 -18.84
CA ASP A 102 -19.10 -7.60 -18.67
C ASP A 102 -19.70 -8.88 -18.08
N ASN A 103 -20.08 -8.83 -16.80
CA ASN A 103 -20.69 -9.94 -16.10
C ASN A 103 -21.94 -9.44 -15.34
N PRO A 104 -23.15 -9.66 -15.88
CA PRO A 104 -24.37 -9.02 -15.38
C PRO A 104 -24.79 -9.48 -13.97
N ASN A 105 -24.19 -10.56 -13.47
CA ASN A 105 -24.47 -11.11 -12.15
C ASN A 105 -23.56 -10.55 -11.04
N GLU A 106 -22.53 -9.77 -11.40
CA GLU A 106 -21.61 -9.18 -10.42
C GLU A 106 -22.11 -7.82 -9.92
N ARG A 107 -21.87 -7.54 -8.63
CA ARG A 107 -22.13 -6.23 -8.04
C ARG A 107 -21.32 -5.16 -8.78
N MET A 108 -21.93 -4.01 -9.03
CA MET A 108 -21.26 -2.94 -9.78
C MET A 108 -19.94 -2.50 -9.14
N ASP A 109 -19.83 -2.47 -7.81
CA ASP A 109 -18.57 -2.11 -7.13
C ASP A 109 -17.41 -3.07 -7.48
N LEU A 110 -17.70 -4.36 -7.66
CA LEU A 110 -16.72 -5.36 -8.10
C LEU A 110 -16.33 -5.14 -9.56
N GLN A 111 -17.29 -4.78 -10.42
CA GLN A 111 -17.02 -4.46 -11.82
C GLN A 111 -16.13 -3.23 -11.96
N VAL A 112 -16.40 -2.16 -11.20
CA VAL A 112 -15.57 -0.94 -11.18
C VAL A 112 -14.13 -1.27 -10.78
N LYS A 113 -13.97 -2.08 -9.72
CA LYS A 113 -12.66 -2.59 -9.29
C LYS A 113 -11.95 -3.34 -10.42
N ASN A 114 -12.64 -4.23 -11.13
CA ASN A 114 -12.08 -4.98 -12.25
C ASN A 114 -11.63 -4.06 -13.40
N TYR A 115 -12.44 -3.07 -13.79
CA TYR A 115 -12.08 -2.08 -14.83
C TYR A 115 -10.84 -1.28 -14.47
N ILE A 116 -10.77 -0.76 -13.24
CA ILE A 116 -9.60 0.01 -12.77
C ILE A 116 -8.35 -0.87 -12.78
N SER A 117 -8.46 -2.08 -12.23
CA SER A 117 -7.35 -3.04 -12.13
C SER A 117 -6.84 -3.41 -13.52
N PHE A 118 -7.75 -3.68 -14.46
CA PHE A 118 -7.43 -3.97 -15.84
C PHE A 118 -6.67 -2.83 -16.52
N VAL A 119 -7.15 -1.59 -16.42
CA VAL A 119 -6.50 -0.42 -17.05
C VAL A 119 -5.10 -0.19 -16.48
N LEU A 120 -4.94 -0.17 -15.15
CA LEU A 120 -3.64 0.09 -14.52
C LEU A 120 -2.65 -1.05 -14.79
N THR A 121 -3.12 -2.30 -14.78
CA THR A 121 -2.32 -3.48 -15.13
C THR A 121 -1.91 -3.44 -16.60
N ALA A 122 -2.83 -3.12 -17.50
CA ALA A 122 -2.55 -3.01 -18.93
C ALA A 122 -1.51 -1.92 -19.23
N ILE A 123 -1.64 -0.72 -18.63
CA ILE A 123 -0.63 0.35 -18.78
C ILE A 123 0.74 -0.14 -18.33
N THR A 124 0.80 -0.76 -17.16
CA THR A 124 2.05 -1.26 -16.57
C THR A 124 2.73 -2.31 -17.43
N TRP A 125 2.04 -3.41 -17.75
CA TRP A 125 2.61 -4.54 -18.48
C TRP A 125 2.90 -4.23 -19.94
N LEU A 126 2.23 -3.24 -20.51
CA LEU A 126 2.45 -2.83 -21.88
C LEU A 126 3.65 -1.88 -22.01
N LEU A 127 3.80 -0.93 -21.08
CA LEU A 127 4.90 0.02 -21.08
C LEU A 127 6.21 -0.57 -20.57
N LEU A 128 6.16 -1.48 -19.59
CA LEU A 128 7.33 -2.11 -18.98
C LEU A 128 8.31 -2.69 -20.03
N PRO A 129 7.92 -3.59 -20.95
CA PRO A 129 8.86 -4.16 -21.92
C PRO A 129 9.40 -3.12 -22.89
N VAL A 130 8.58 -2.13 -23.27
CA VAL A 130 8.98 -1.09 -24.23
C VAL A 130 10.01 -0.14 -23.61
N VAL A 131 9.77 0.32 -22.38
CA VAL A 131 10.70 1.18 -21.64
C VAL A 131 12.00 0.44 -21.33
N LEU A 132 11.91 -0.83 -20.91
CA LEU A 132 13.07 -1.68 -20.64
C LEU A 132 13.92 -1.85 -21.91
N LEU A 133 13.33 -2.23 -23.04
CA LEU A 133 14.08 -2.45 -24.27
C LEU A 133 14.69 -1.15 -24.81
N ILE A 134 13.93 -0.05 -24.83
CA ILE A 134 14.42 1.24 -25.35
C ILE A 134 15.59 1.77 -24.52
N SER A 135 15.51 1.69 -23.19
CA SER A 135 16.58 2.16 -22.29
C SER A 135 17.84 1.29 -22.39
N CYS A 136 17.70 -0.04 -22.43
CA CYS A 136 18.85 -0.95 -22.53
C CYS A 136 19.53 -0.94 -23.89
N TRP A 137 18.79 -0.74 -24.98
CA TRP A 137 19.33 -0.75 -26.35
C TRP A 137 19.76 0.63 -26.85
N GLY A 138 19.42 1.70 -26.13
CA GLY A 138 19.75 3.07 -26.53
C GLY A 138 21.25 3.27 -26.78
N LEU A 139 22.05 3.19 -25.72
CA LEU A 139 23.48 3.49 -25.76
C LEU A 139 24.33 2.48 -26.56
N PRO A 140 24.10 1.15 -26.47
CA PRO A 140 24.89 0.18 -27.22
C PRO A 140 24.69 0.30 -28.74
N GLU A 141 23.51 0.73 -29.17
CA GLU A 141 23.20 0.98 -30.58
C GLU A 141 23.97 2.19 -31.13
N ASP A 142 24.04 3.27 -30.35
CA ASP A 142 24.82 4.46 -30.71
C ASP A 142 26.32 4.14 -30.87
N ILE A 143 26.83 3.28 -29.99
CA ILE A 143 28.21 2.80 -30.05
C ILE A 143 28.41 1.94 -31.31
N ARG A 144 27.48 1.00 -31.57
CA ARG A 144 27.55 0.10 -32.73
C ARG A 144 27.51 0.85 -34.06
N ASN A 145 26.67 1.88 -34.15
CA ASN A 145 26.49 2.68 -35.37
C ASN A 145 27.58 3.75 -35.57
N ARG A 146 28.65 3.73 -34.73
CA ARG A 146 29.77 4.68 -34.73
C ARG A 146 29.36 6.16 -34.61
N SER A 147 28.12 6.46 -34.28
CA SER A 147 27.63 7.85 -34.11
C SER A 147 28.30 8.52 -32.91
N LEU A 148 28.64 7.74 -31.88
CA LEU A 148 29.33 8.23 -30.68
C LEU A 148 30.72 8.83 -31.00
N HIS A 149 31.46 8.28 -31.97
CA HIS A 149 32.79 8.80 -32.34
C HIS A 149 32.75 10.23 -32.91
N THR A 150 31.58 10.70 -33.37
CA THR A 150 31.38 12.09 -33.81
C THR A 150 30.94 13.05 -32.70
N VAL A 151 30.49 12.51 -31.57
CA VAL A 151 30.07 13.28 -30.37
C VAL A 151 31.22 13.39 -29.37
N VAL A 152 32.07 12.36 -29.26
CA VAL A 152 33.27 12.35 -28.38
C VAL A 152 34.33 13.37 -28.82
N THR A 153 34.29 13.85 -30.08
CA THR A 153 35.14 14.96 -30.54
C THR A 153 34.67 16.33 -30.04
N LYS A 154 33.42 16.43 -29.54
CA LYS A 154 32.91 17.61 -28.83
C LYS A 154 33.16 17.42 -27.34
N PRO A 155 33.56 18.45 -26.57
CA PRO A 155 33.88 18.31 -25.15
C PRO A 155 32.60 18.20 -24.29
N ALA A 156 31.83 17.11 -24.47
CA ALA A 156 30.71 16.74 -23.63
C ALA A 156 31.21 15.85 -22.49
N ARG A 157 30.83 16.18 -21.25
CA ARG A 157 31.25 15.41 -20.08
C ARG A 157 30.47 14.09 -20.01
N LYS A 158 31.08 13.05 -19.44
CA LYS A 158 30.48 11.70 -19.34
C LYS A 158 29.17 11.72 -18.55
N THR A 159 29.12 12.51 -17.47
CA THR A 159 27.91 12.73 -16.66
C THR A 159 26.79 13.39 -17.48
N GLU A 160 27.11 14.35 -18.35
CA GLU A 160 26.14 15.03 -19.23
C GLU A 160 25.50 14.06 -20.24
N ILE A 161 26.27 13.10 -20.76
CA ILE A 161 25.77 12.09 -21.70
C ILE A 161 24.78 11.15 -21.02
N VAL A 162 25.15 10.61 -19.86
CA VAL A 162 24.31 9.66 -19.10
C VAL A 162 23.01 10.32 -18.66
N ILE A 163 23.09 11.50 -18.02
CA ILE A 163 21.91 12.26 -17.57
C ILE A 163 21.04 12.66 -18.76
N GLY A 164 21.65 13.12 -19.87
CA GLY A 164 20.93 13.46 -21.09
C GLY A 164 20.13 12.28 -21.66
N ARG A 165 20.72 11.08 -21.69
CA ARG A 165 20.03 9.85 -22.15
C ARG A 165 18.91 9.43 -21.19
N MET A 166 19.16 9.44 -19.88
CA MET A 166 18.16 9.14 -18.86
C MET A 166 16.95 10.07 -18.97
N LEU A 167 17.17 11.39 -19.08
CA LEU A 167 16.11 12.38 -19.26
C LEU A 167 15.39 12.24 -20.61
N GLY A 168 16.11 11.93 -21.68
CA GLY A 168 15.54 11.69 -23.00
C GLY A 168 14.52 10.54 -22.98
N PHE A 169 14.91 9.37 -22.46
CA PHE A 169 14.00 8.23 -22.33
C PHE A 169 12.89 8.48 -21.31
N SER A 170 13.17 9.15 -20.19
CA SER A 170 12.16 9.53 -19.21
C SER A 170 11.11 10.47 -19.80
N SER A 171 11.51 11.40 -20.69
CA SER A 171 10.56 12.31 -21.35
C SER A 171 9.61 11.56 -22.30
N LEU A 172 10.12 10.58 -23.07
CA LEU A 172 9.29 9.73 -23.91
C LEU A 172 8.32 8.90 -23.07
N MET A 173 8.83 8.24 -22.03
CA MET A 173 8.04 7.47 -21.08
C MET A 173 6.94 8.33 -20.44
N THR A 174 7.24 9.57 -20.06
CA THR A 174 6.26 10.50 -19.48
C THR A 174 5.09 10.73 -20.45
N ILE A 175 5.38 10.97 -21.73
CA ILE A 175 4.33 11.16 -22.74
C ILE A 175 3.49 9.88 -22.90
N LEU A 176 4.13 8.71 -22.97
CA LEU A 176 3.42 7.43 -23.10
C LEU A 176 2.48 7.19 -21.91
N VAL A 177 2.98 7.37 -20.68
CA VAL A 177 2.21 7.19 -19.44
C VAL A 177 1.06 8.21 -19.36
N VAL A 178 1.30 9.48 -19.68
CA VAL A 178 0.26 10.52 -19.62
C VAL A 178 -0.84 10.26 -20.64
N VAL A 179 -0.49 9.93 -21.89
CA VAL A 179 -1.49 9.65 -22.93
C VAL A 179 -2.28 8.40 -22.57
N MET A 180 -1.61 7.29 -22.23
CA MET A 180 -2.30 6.05 -21.87
C MET A 180 -3.15 6.20 -20.60
N GLY A 181 -2.64 6.88 -19.58
CA GLY A 181 -3.38 7.18 -18.35
C GLY A 181 -4.60 8.06 -18.61
N ALA A 182 -4.49 9.10 -19.43
CA ALA A 182 -5.63 9.94 -19.79
C ALA A 182 -6.69 9.17 -20.58
N THR A 183 -6.28 8.36 -21.57
CA THR A 183 -7.21 7.50 -22.32
C THR A 183 -7.84 6.42 -21.44
N GLY A 184 -7.08 5.85 -20.50
CA GLY A 184 -7.55 4.88 -19.52
C GLY A 184 -8.60 5.47 -18.58
N TYR A 185 -8.36 6.68 -18.06
CA TYR A 185 -9.32 7.41 -17.24
C TYR A 185 -10.64 7.68 -17.98
N ILE A 186 -10.55 8.19 -19.22
CA ILE A 186 -11.74 8.46 -20.05
C ILE A 186 -12.51 7.17 -20.34
N TRP A 187 -11.80 6.06 -20.57
CA TRP A 187 -12.44 4.76 -20.79
C TRP A 187 -13.17 4.28 -19.52
N ILE A 188 -12.54 4.34 -18.34
CA ILE A 188 -13.19 3.97 -17.06
C ILE A 188 -14.44 4.81 -16.81
N ASP A 189 -14.33 6.14 -16.92
CA ASP A 189 -15.46 7.05 -16.69
C ASP A 189 -16.65 6.73 -17.61
N ARG A 190 -16.37 6.43 -18.88
CA ARG A 190 -17.40 6.06 -19.87
C ARG A 190 -17.98 4.67 -19.63
N GLU A 191 -17.14 3.69 -19.32
CA GLU A 191 -17.56 2.30 -19.11
C GLU A 191 -18.44 2.18 -17.87
N VAL A 192 -18.02 2.78 -16.75
CA VAL A 192 -18.82 2.82 -15.51
C VAL A 192 -20.13 3.58 -15.73
N ALA A 193 -20.11 4.68 -16.49
CA ALA A 193 -21.33 5.41 -16.84
C ALA A 193 -22.28 4.64 -17.76
N HIS A 194 -21.76 3.70 -18.55
CA HIS A 194 -22.54 2.85 -19.45
C HIS A 194 -23.19 1.68 -18.70
N ASN A 195 -22.44 1.03 -17.80
CA ASN A 195 -22.87 -0.18 -17.09
C ASN A 195 -23.67 0.12 -15.80
N LEU A 196 -23.83 1.40 -15.44
CA LEU A 196 -24.73 1.85 -14.37
C LEU A 196 -26.20 1.72 -14.81
N THR A 197 -26.73 0.50 -14.75
CA THR A 197 -28.12 0.16 -15.10
C THR A 197 -29.07 0.19 -13.91
N VAL A 198 -28.54 0.05 -12.69
CA VAL A 198 -29.31 0.05 -11.44
C VAL A 198 -28.73 1.06 -10.47
N TYR A 199 -29.55 2.01 -10.01
CA TYR A 199 -29.16 2.98 -8.98
C TYR A 199 -30.35 3.48 -8.17
N SER A 200 -30.09 3.84 -6.92
CA SER A 200 -31.05 4.54 -6.06
C SER A 200 -30.37 5.74 -5.41
N GLN A 201 -31.04 6.89 -5.45
CA GLN A 201 -30.50 8.13 -4.90
C GLN A 201 -31.61 8.98 -4.29
N SER A 202 -31.39 9.45 -3.06
CA SER A 202 -32.22 10.50 -2.47
C SER A 202 -31.59 11.88 -2.64
N PHE A 203 -32.44 12.88 -2.83
CA PHE A 203 -32.06 14.29 -2.87
C PHE A 203 -33.18 15.15 -2.29
N GLU A 204 -32.80 16.28 -1.71
CA GLU A 204 -33.75 17.25 -1.18
C GLU A 204 -34.28 18.12 -2.32
N ARG A 205 -35.59 18.07 -2.56
CA ARG A 205 -36.27 18.85 -3.60
C ARG A 205 -37.54 19.43 -2.99
N ASP A 206 -37.73 20.74 -3.15
CA ASP A 206 -38.88 21.47 -2.62
C ASP A 206 -39.10 21.29 -1.09
N GLY A 207 -38.00 21.12 -0.34
CA GLY A 207 -38.02 20.90 1.11
C GLY A 207 -38.45 19.50 1.55
N GLN A 208 -38.58 18.55 0.61
CA GLN A 208 -38.87 17.15 0.89
C GLN A 208 -37.79 16.24 0.32
N GLU A 209 -37.48 15.14 1.01
CA GLU A 209 -36.55 14.13 0.51
C GLU A 209 -37.24 13.31 -0.59
N THR A 210 -36.70 13.36 -1.80
CA THR A 210 -37.17 12.60 -2.95
C THR A 210 -36.19 11.48 -3.26
N LEU A 211 -36.63 10.24 -3.08
CA LEU A 211 -35.90 9.03 -3.46
C LEU A 211 -36.25 8.64 -4.89
N VAL A 212 -35.23 8.39 -5.70
CA VAL A 212 -35.35 7.92 -7.08
C VAL A 212 -34.63 6.60 -7.22
N GLU A 213 -35.36 5.57 -7.60
CA GLU A 213 -34.81 4.27 -7.96
C GLU A 213 -34.97 4.07 -9.46
N TYR A 214 -33.88 3.71 -10.13
CA TYR A 214 -33.85 3.42 -11.55
C TYR A 214 -33.32 2.00 -11.73
N VAL A 215 -34.05 1.20 -12.52
CA VAL A 215 -33.69 -0.17 -12.87
C VAL A 215 -33.87 -0.33 -14.37
N GLU A 216 -32.78 -0.59 -15.08
CA GLU A 216 -32.78 -0.96 -16.49
C GLU A 216 -32.48 -2.46 -16.61
N GLY A 217 -33.46 -3.21 -17.10
CA GLY A 217 -33.36 -4.64 -17.32
C GLY A 217 -33.79 -5.02 -18.73
N ASN A 218 -33.83 -6.33 -18.99
CA ASN A 218 -34.19 -6.86 -20.32
C ASN A 218 -35.61 -6.48 -20.77
N GLU A 219 -36.52 -6.23 -19.82
CA GLU A 219 -37.93 -5.89 -20.08
C GLU A 219 -38.17 -4.38 -20.23
N GLY A 220 -37.13 -3.55 -20.10
CA GLY A 220 -37.18 -2.10 -20.22
C GLY A 220 -36.68 -1.38 -18.96
N VAL A 221 -37.08 -0.12 -18.83
CA VAL A 221 -36.69 0.80 -17.77
C VAL A 221 -37.83 0.98 -16.79
N THR A 222 -37.54 0.82 -15.50
CA THR A 222 -38.47 1.12 -14.41
C THR A 222 -37.89 2.21 -13.54
N VAL A 223 -38.66 3.28 -13.32
CA VAL A 223 -38.31 4.40 -12.45
C VAL A 223 -39.32 4.47 -11.31
N ARG A 224 -38.84 4.45 -10.07
CA ARG A 224 -39.67 4.65 -8.87
C ARG A 224 -39.26 5.95 -8.20
N VAL A 225 -40.23 6.82 -7.94
CA VAL A 225 -40.00 8.10 -7.25
C VAL A 225 -40.87 8.15 -6.00
N THR A 226 -40.25 8.35 -4.85
CA THR A 226 -40.92 8.51 -3.54
C THR A 226 -40.54 9.88 -2.99
N ALA A 227 -41.50 10.78 -2.81
CA ALA A 227 -41.26 12.14 -2.29
C ALA A 227 -41.87 12.29 -0.89
N GLY A 228 -41.05 12.27 0.15
CA GLY A 228 -41.50 12.31 1.54
C GLY A 228 -42.47 11.16 1.88
N GLU A 229 -43.64 11.50 2.44
CA GLU A 229 -44.71 10.53 2.76
C GLU A 229 -45.64 10.22 1.59
N ASN A 230 -45.40 10.79 0.40
CA ASN A 230 -46.25 10.55 -0.77
C ASN A 230 -46.09 9.13 -1.32
N PRO A 231 -47.14 8.52 -1.90
CA PRO A 231 -47.07 7.18 -2.48
C PRO A 231 -46.03 7.12 -3.60
N THR A 232 -45.24 6.05 -3.62
CA THR A 232 -44.23 5.79 -4.64
C THR A 232 -44.86 5.75 -6.03
N THR A 233 -44.44 6.67 -6.90
CA THR A 233 -44.86 6.69 -8.30
C THR A 233 -43.94 5.78 -9.10
N VAL A 234 -44.50 4.77 -9.75
CA VAL A 234 -43.76 3.82 -10.60
C VAL A 234 -44.07 4.11 -12.06
N THR A 235 -43.05 4.44 -12.84
CA THR A 235 -43.14 4.66 -14.29
C THR A 235 -42.30 3.62 -15.01
N THR A 236 -42.88 2.95 -16.00
CA THR A 236 -42.17 2.00 -16.86
C THR A 236 -42.09 2.53 -18.28
N ALA A 237 -40.96 2.31 -18.95
CA ALA A 237 -40.73 2.68 -20.33
C ALA A 237 -39.95 1.56 -21.04
N PRO A 238 -40.15 1.33 -22.35
CA PRO A 238 -39.46 0.25 -23.05
C PRO A 238 -37.95 0.50 -23.18
N THR A 239 -37.50 1.76 -23.22
CA THR A 239 -36.09 2.14 -23.29
C THR A 239 -35.84 3.46 -22.57
N ARG A 240 -34.58 3.74 -22.22
CA ARG A 240 -34.17 5.05 -21.69
C ARG A 240 -34.47 6.20 -22.65
N GLN A 241 -34.44 5.96 -23.96
CA GLN A 241 -34.82 6.96 -24.97
C GLN A 241 -36.33 7.23 -24.97
N ALA A 242 -37.16 6.19 -24.82
CA ALA A 242 -38.62 6.35 -24.71
C ALA A 242 -38.97 7.15 -23.44
N LEU A 243 -38.33 6.85 -22.30
CA LEU A 243 -38.50 7.62 -21.06
C LEU A 243 -38.23 9.12 -21.27
N ARG A 244 -37.17 9.45 -22.03
CA ARG A 244 -36.82 10.84 -22.36
C ARG A 244 -37.87 11.55 -23.21
N GLN A 245 -38.55 10.83 -24.10
CA GLN A 245 -39.59 11.38 -24.96
C GLN A 245 -40.92 11.52 -24.21
N ASP A 246 -41.30 10.49 -23.46
CA ASP A 246 -42.61 10.41 -22.80
C ASP A 246 -42.69 11.28 -21.55
N ASN A 247 -41.60 11.35 -20.76
CA ASN A 247 -41.56 12.09 -19.50
C ASN A 247 -40.21 12.82 -19.33
N PRO A 248 -40.01 14.00 -19.98
CA PRO A 248 -38.72 14.70 -19.97
C PRO A 248 -38.29 15.17 -18.57
N ASP A 249 -39.23 15.56 -17.72
CA ASP A 249 -38.93 16.00 -16.33
C ASP A 249 -38.46 14.83 -15.46
N LEU A 250 -39.12 13.67 -15.58
CA LEU A 250 -38.72 12.44 -14.91
C LEU A 250 -37.34 11.98 -15.39
N PHE A 251 -37.09 12.06 -16.70
CA PHE A 251 -35.78 11.76 -17.28
C PHE A 251 -34.68 12.66 -16.71
N ASN A 252 -34.88 13.97 -16.66
CA ASN A 252 -33.90 14.89 -16.09
C ASN A 252 -33.59 14.58 -14.61
N LEU A 253 -34.63 14.22 -13.85
CA LEU A 253 -34.50 13.82 -12.45
C LEU A 253 -33.74 12.49 -12.31
N THR A 254 -33.97 11.51 -13.20
CA THR A 254 -33.16 10.29 -13.25
C THR A 254 -31.70 10.57 -13.64
N GLU A 255 -31.43 11.50 -14.56
CA GLU A 255 -30.05 11.88 -14.91
C GLU A 255 -29.31 12.56 -13.74
N LEU A 256 -29.99 13.41 -12.97
CA LEU A 256 -29.42 14.00 -11.75
C LEU A 256 -29.07 12.91 -10.73
N ALA A 257 -30.00 11.97 -10.50
CA ALA A 257 -29.76 10.81 -9.65
C ALA A 257 -28.60 9.93 -10.17
N ARG A 258 -28.51 9.73 -11.49
CA ARG A 258 -27.45 8.97 -12.14
C ARG A 258 -26.07 9.61 -11.95
N VAL A 259 -25.97 10.93 -12.11
CA VAL A 259 -24.71 11.67 -11.88
C VAL A 259 -24.28 11.59 -10.41
N ALA A 260 -25.23 11.65 -9.47
CA ALA A 260 -24.94 11.47 -8.05
C ALA A 260 -24.51 10.03 -7.72
N ALA A 261 -25.15 9.03 -8.31
CA ALA A 261 -24.77 7.62 -8.18
C ALA A 261 -23.37 7.35 -8.77
N LEU A 262 -23.05 7.89 -9.95
CA LEU A 262 -21.71 7.78 -10.54
C LEU A 262 -20.62 8.33 -9.62
N LYS A 263 -20.90 9.48 -8.98
CA LYS A 263 -20.02 10.08 -7.99
C LYS A 263 -19.87 9.25 -6.71
N ARG A 264 -20.66 8.20 -6.49
CA ARG A 264 -20.50 7.26 -5.37
C ARG A 264 -19.51 6.15 -5.70
N HIS A 265 -19.55 5.65 -6.95
CA HIS A 265 -18.67 4.56 -7.40
C HIS A 265 -17.29 5.04 -7.82
N LEU A 266 -17.19 6.25 -8.41
CA LEU A 266 -15.92 6.85 -8.79
C LEU A 266 -15.42 7.80 -7.70
N VAL A 267 -14.98 7.22 -6.59
CA VAL A 267 -14.46 7.93 -5.42
C VAL A 267 -13.12 7.37 -4.97
N ALA A 268 -12.26 8.23 -4.44
CA ALA A 268 -11.06 7.84 -3.74
C ALA A 268 -11.26 8.07 -2.23
N LYS A 269 -11.73 7.03 -1.52
CA LYS A 269 -11.96 7.04 -0.07
C LYS A 269 -10.65 7.18 0.68
N ARG A 270 -10.64 7.96 1.76
CA ARG A 270 -9.44 8.17 2.59
C ARG A 270 -9.66 7.49 3.94
N PRO A 271 -9.14 6.28 4.16
CA PRO A 271 -9.33 5.56 5.41
C PRO A 271 -8.33 6.05 6.46
N VAL A 272 -8.79 6.22 7.70
CA VAL A 272 -7.93 6.15 8.89
C VAL A 272 -8.07 4.75 9.43
N LEU A 273 -7.01 3.96 9.29
CA LEU A 273 -6.94 2.59 9.78
C LEU A 273 -6.64 2.60 11.27
N GLY A 274 -7.26 1.68 12.01
CA GLY A 274 -6.98 1.46 13.43
C GLY A 274 -6.10 0.24 13.65
N THR A 275 -5.51 0.14 14.85
CA THR A 275 -4.84 -1.08 15.30
C THR A 275 -5.89 -2.08 15.79
N LEU A 276 -5.85 -3.30 15.27
CA LEU A 276 -6.80 -4.37 15.62
C LEU A 276 -6.25 -5.22 16.77
N SER A 277 -7.06 -5.43 17.79
CA SER A 277 -6.83 -6.42 18.85
C SER A 277 -8.13 -7.13 19.22
N PHE A 278 -8.05 -8.23 19.96
CA PHE A 278 -9.23 -9.02 20.33
C PHE A 278 -9.41 -9.14 21.84
N LYS A 279 -10.65 -9.37 22.24
CA LYS A 279 -11.03 -9.92 23.55
C LYS A 279 -11.62 -11.29 23.34
N GLY A 280 -11.13 -12.27 24.10
CA GLY A 280 -11.60 -13.65 24.10
C GLY A 280 -12.97 -13.84 24.75
N ALA A 281 -13.39 -15.10 24.86
CA ALA A 281 -14.67 -15.49 25.46
C ALA A 281 -14.77 -15.15 26.96
N ASP A 282 -13.62 -15.04 27.65
CA ASP A 282 -13.51 -14.66 29.05
C ASP A 282 -13.41 -13.14 29.25
N GLY A 283 -13.38 -12.37 28.17
CA GLY A 283 -13.20 -10.91 28.18
C GLY A 283 -11.74 -10.46 28.34
N SER A 284 -10.78 -11.39 28.40
CA SER A 284 -9.36 -11.06 28.43
C SER A 284 -8.82 -10.73 27.03
N PRO A 285 -7.78 -9.88 26.90
CA PRO A 285 -7.13 -9.61 25.62
C PRO A 285 -6.59 -10.88 24.97
N THR A 286 -6.74 -11.03 23.65
CA THR A 286 -6.16 -12.13 22.88
C THR A 286 -5.47 -11.61 21.62
N GLU A 287 -4.44 -12.33 21.18
CA GLU A 287 -3.64 -11.98 20.00
C GLU A 287 -4.44 -12.13 18.71
N LEU A 288 -5.17 -13.24 18.60
CA LEU A 288 -5.96 -13.59 17.43
C LEU A 288 -7.39 -13.96 17.85
N GLY A 289 -8.30 -13.86 16.87
CA GLY A 289 -9.63 -14.44 16.97
C GLY A 289 -9.63 -15.97 16.85
N VAL A 290 -10.82 -16.54 16.72
CA VAL A 290 -11.03 -17.95 16.42
C VAL A 290 -10.66 -18.22 14.96
N ASN A 291 -9.87 -19.27 14.69
CA ASN A 291 -9.66 -19.78 13.34
C ASN A 291 -10.76 -20.81 13.02
N THR A 292 -11.55 -20.57 11.96
CA THR A 292 -12.67 -21.44 11.54
C THR A 292 -12.25 -22.52 10.53
N GLY A 293 -10.95 -22.76 10.34
CA GLY A 293 -10.39 -23.73 9.41
C GLY A 293 -9.80 -23.12 8.14
N ASP A 294 -9.52 -21.82 8.12
CA ASP A 294 -8.88 -21.15 6.99
C ASP A 294 -7.36 -21.39 7.02
N ILE A 295 -6.82 -21.86 5.89
CA ILE A 295 -5.38 -22.11 5.71
C ILE A 295 -4.61 -20.78 5.58
N TRP A 296 -5.31 -19.71 5.17
CA TRP A 296 -4.77 -18.36 5.01
C TRP A 296 -5.39 -17.45 6.07
N GLU A 297 -4.66 -17.17 7.15
CA GLU A 297 -5.14 -16.44 8.34
C GLU A 297 -5.27 -14.92 8.15
N TYR A 298 -5.61 -14.45 6.93
CA TYR A 298 -5.80 -13.02 6.70
C TYR A 298 -6.94 -12.44 7.55
N ARG A 299 -7.99 -13.23 7.77
CA ARG A 299 -9.13 -12.90 8.62
C ARG A 299 -9.17 -13.84 9.81
N THR A 300 -9.55 -13.29 10.95
CA THR A 300 -9.88 -14.06 12.16
C THR A 300 -11.30 -13.76 12.59
N TYR A 301 -11.89 -14.65 13.37
CA TYR A 301 -13.32 -14.63 13.65
C TYR A 301 -13.63 -14.38 15.12
N ILE A 302 -14.71 -13.66 15.40
CA ILE A 302 -15.29 -13.56 16.75
C ILE A 302 -16.60 -14.34 16.83
N ALA A 303 -16.82 -15.03 17.94
CA ALA A 303 -18.05 -15.79 18.16
C ALA A 303 -19.19 -14.87 18.60
N GLY A 304 -20.31 -14.89 17.87
CA GLY A 304 -21.49 -14.10 18.20
C GLY A 304 -22.24 -14.60 19.42
N GLY A 305 -22.94 -13.68 20.11
CA GLY A 305 -23.68 -13.98 21.34
C GLY A 305 -22.80 -14.26 22.57
N THR A 306 -21.50 -13.92 22.51
CA THR A 306 -20.53 -14.14 23.60
C THR A 306 -19.85 -12.83 24.03
N GLN A 307 -18.88 -12.91 24.96
CA GLN A 307 -18.05 -11.77 25.36
C GLN A 307 -16.94 -11.42 24.35
N TRP A 308 -16.80 -12.19 23.27
CA TRP A 308 -15.83 -11.88 22.24
C TRP A 308 -16.05 -10.48 21.67
N ARG A 309 -14.98 -9.69 21.59
CA ARG A 309 -15.00 -8.38 20.95
C ARG A 309 -13.79 -8.24 20.07
N ALA A 310 -13.97 -7.58 18.94
CA ALA A 310 -12.84 -7.06 18.18
C ALA A 310 -12.72 -5.56 18.44
N ILE A 311 -11.50 -5.11 18.60
CA ILE A 311 -11.17 -3.79 19.11
C ILE A 311 -10.35 -3.09 18.05
N TRP A 312 -10.87 -1.98 17.54
CA TRP A 312 -10.12 -1.05 16.72
C TRP A 312 -9.77 0.18 17.53
N ASP A 313 -8.48 0.46 17.57
CA ASP A 313 -7.95 1.66 18.18
C ASP A 313 -7.51 2.63 17.09
N PHE A 314 -8.29 3.68 16.91
CA PHE A 314 -8.02 4.71 15.93
C PHE A 314 -7.23 5.84 16.57
N GLU A 315 -6.10 6.20 15.95
CA GLU A 315 -5.27 7.34 16.36
C GLU A 315 -5.51 8.55 15.43
N ASN A 316 -5.11 9.75 15.87
CA ASN A 316 -5.26 11.01 15.12
C ASN A 316 -6.71 11.42 14.80
N ILE A 317 -7.65 11.09 15.67
CA ILE A 317 -9.06 11.52 15.57
C ILE A 317 -9.19 12.95 16.10
N THR A 318 -9.06 13.92 15.19
CA THR A 318 -9.15 15.35 15.49
C THR A 318 -10.56 15.92 15.29
N GLU A 319 -10.83 17.07 15.91
CA GLU A 319 -12.08 17.81 15.70
C GLU A 319 -12.27 18.25 14.23
N GLU A 320 -11.17 18.51 13.51
CA GLU A 320 -11.21 18.83 12.09
C GLU A 320 -11.73 17.66 11.23
N VAL A 321 -11.41 16.41 11.61
CA VAL A 321 -11.88 15.20 10.92
C VAL A 321 -13.40 15.05 11.07
N ILE A 322 -13.91 15.21 12.30
CA ILE A 322 -15.33 14.98 12.62
C ILE A 322 -16.20 16.14 12.12
N SER A 323 -15.76 17.38 12.28
CA SER A 323 -16.51 18.57 11.84
C SER A 323 -16.70 18.62 10.32
N ARG A 324 -15.65 18.31 9.55
CA ARG A 324 -15.73 18.25 8.08
C ARG A 324 -16.67 17.15 7.57
N ALA A 325 -16.77 16.05 8.29
CA ALA A 325 -17.58 14.90 7.91
C ALA A 325 -19.03 14.92 8.46
N LYS A 326 -19.43 16.00 9.17
CA LYS A 326 -20.71 16.11 9.89
C LYS A 326 -20.96 14.95 10.86
N GLY A 327 -19.91 14.50 11.54
CA GLY A 327 -19.91 13.31 12.39
C GLY A 327 -18.77 12.35 12.05
N LEU A 328 -18.61 11.30 12.83
CA LEU A 328 -17.64 10.25 12.58
C LEU A 328 -18.26 9.18 11.68
N ARG A 329 -17.73 9.03 10.48
CA ARG A 329 -18.16 7.98 9.54
C ARG A 329 -17.32 6.74 9.74
N LEU A 330 -17.93 5.66 10.22
CA LEU A 330 -17.31 4.34 10.25
C LEU A 330 -17.81 3.56 9.04
N GLU A 331 -16.87 3.01 8.28
CA GLU A 331 -17.18 2.11 7.17
C GLU A 331 -16.64 0.72 7.50
N SER A 332 -17.48 -0.31 7.30
CA SER A 332 -17.10 -1.70 7.55
C SER A 332 -17.50 -2.67 6.44
N SER A 333 -16.66 -3.69 6.28
CA SER A 333 -16.81 -4.78 5.30
C SER A 333 -16.47 -6.11 5.95
N PHE A 334 -17.26 -6.51 6.96
CA PHE A 334 -17.06 -7.78 7.65
C PHE A 334 -17.59 -8.97 6.86
N GLU A 335 -17.07 -10.14 7.19
CA GLU A 335 -17.50 -11.42 6.65
C GLU A 335 -18.35 -12.18 7.66
N ALA A 336 -19.44 -12.78 7.21
CA ALA A 336 -20.26 -13.64 8.05
C ALA A 336 -19.89 -15.10 7.78
N PHE A 337 -19.43 -15.82 8.81
CA PHE A 337 -19.24 -17.25 8.74
C PHE A 337 -20.38 -17.96 9.47
N ARG A 338 -21.14 -18.74 8.70
CA ARG A 338 -22.31 -19.47 9.19
C ARG A 338 -21.98 -20.91 9.51
N THR A 339 -22.31 -21.36 10.71
CA THR A 339 -22.05 -22.73 11.17
C THR A 339 -23.07 -23.75 10.65
N HIS A 340 -24.26 -23.31 10.25
CA HIS A 340 -25.35 -24.17 9.78
C HIS A 340 -25.86 -23.75 8.40
N LYS A 341 -26.22 -24.76 7.59
CA LYS A 341 -26.79 -24.59 6.25
C LYS A 341 -28.32 -24.72 6.35
N GLY A 342 -29.06 -23.65 6.05
CA GLY A 342 -30.53 -23.63 6.13
C GLY A 342 -31.15 -22.47 5.34
N ASP A 343 -32.48 -22.31 5.41
CA ASP A 343 -33.23 -21.34 4.58
C ASP A 343 -32.88 -19.86 4.85
N ASN A 344 -32.20 -19.57 5.97
CA ASN A 344 -31.77 -18.21 6.38
C ASN A 344 -30.31 -17.87 5.99
N ILE A 345 -29.73 -18.51 4.98
CA ILE A 345 -28.39 -18.14 4.46
C ILE A 345 -28.34 -16.70 3.92
N GLN A 346 -29.48 -16.01 3.74
CA GLN A 346 -29.51 -14.60 3.36
C GLN A 346 -29.75 -13.64 4.53
N ALA A 347 -29.94 -14.14 5.75
CA ALA A 347 -30.19 -13.28 6.92
C ALA A 347 -28.90 -12.56 7.33
N SER A 348 -28.92 -11.23 7.30
CA SER A 348 -27.83 -10.37 7.77
C SER A 348 -27.49 -10.64 9.24
N LEU A 349 -26.21 -10.59 9.60
CA LEU A 349 -25.79 -10.63 11.00
C LEU A 349 -26.07 -9.29 11.70
N LEU A 350 -26.50 -9.36 12.95
CA LEU A 350 -26.74 -8.22 13.82
C LEU A 350 -25.46 -7.88 14.60
N LEU A 351 -24.96 -6.66 14.38
CA LEU A 351 -23.76 -6.14 15.03
C LEU A 351 -24.09 -4.97 15.95
N GLN A 352 -23.21 -4.76 16.92
CA GLN A 352 -23.21 -3.57 17.77
C GLN A 352 -21.80 -3.00 17.88
N TYR A 353 -21.69 -1.68 17.66
CA TYR A 353 -20.48 -0.92 17.96
C TYR A 353 -20.57 -0.34 19.37
N THR A 354 -19.46 -0.35 20.10
CA THR A 354 -19.32 0.30 21.40
C THR A 354 -18.12 1.24 21.34
N LEU A 355 -18.35 2.52 21.58
CA LEU A 355 -17.27 3.51 21.65
C LEU A 355 -16.73 3.55 23.07
N VAL A 356 -15.42 3.49 23.22
CA VAL A 356 -14.78 3.40 24.54
C VAL A 356 -13.69 4.45 24.67
N LYS A 357 -13.74 5.25 25.75
CA LYS A 357 -12.62 6.10 26.17
C LYS A 357 -11.66 5.27 26.99
N ILE A 358 -10.42 5.22 26.54
CA ILE A 358 -9.36 4.48 27.23
C ILE A 358 -8.18 5.37 27.56
N ASP A 359 -7.55 5.05 28.68
CA ASP A 359 -6.23 5.54 29.05
C ASP A 359 -5.26 4.36 29.06
N ARG A 360 -4.11 4.56 28.43
CA ARG A 360 -3.02 3.59 28.39
C ARG A 360 -1.79 4.23 28.97
N SER A 361 -1.12 3.51 29.87
CA SER A 361 0.11 4.00 30.48
C SER A 361 1.07 2.87 30.76
N VAL A 362 2.34 3.10 30.43
CA VAL A 362 3.48 2.37 30.98
C VAL A 362 4.04 3.15 32.15
N PHE A 363 4.66 2.49 33.12
CA PHE A 363 5.27 3.16 34.25
C PHE A 363 6.77 3.31 34.01
N ARG A 364 7.33 4.47 34.36
CA ARG A 364 8.78 4.71 34.29
C ARG A 364 9.36 5.03 35.66
N ASP A 365 10.55 4.51 35.92
CA ASP A 365 11.32 4.78 37.12
C ASP A 365 12.01 6.16 37.06
N SER A 366 12.77 6.53 38.11
CA SER A 366 13.51 7.80 38.14
C SER A 366 14.65 7.91 37.13
N ASN A 367 15.04 6.81 36.49
CA ASN A 367 16.07 6.74 35.45
C ASN A 367 15.47 6.60 34.04
N ASP A 368 14.16 6.84 33.90
CA ASP A 368 13.40 6.75 32.65
C ASP A 368 13.31 5.33 32.05
N ARG A 369 13.51 4.28 32.86
CA ARG A 369 13.39 2.88 32.43
C ARG A 369 11.94 2.41 32.52
N PRO A 370 11.43 1.66 31.52
CA PRO A 370 10.08 1.12 31.56
C PRO A 370 9.96 0.04 32.65
N VAL A 371 8.84 0.07 33.37
CA VAL A 371 8.49 -0.87 34.45
C VAL A 371 7.12 -1.47 34.14
N SER A 372 7.05 -2.79 34.20
CA SER A 372 5.83 -3.56 33.93
C SER A 372 4.71 -3.18 34.90
N ALA A 373 3.52 -2.87 34.37
CA ALA A 373 2.35 -2.51 35.17
C ALA A 373 1.93 -3.62 36.15
N ALA A 374 2.32 -4.87 35.91
CA ALA A 374 2.02 -6.01 36.78
C ALA A 374 2.64 -5.87 38.19
N VAL A 375 3.75 -5.14 38.33
CA VAL A 375 4.45 -4.94 39.61
C VAL A 375 4.17 -3.57 40.24
N VAL A 376 3.25 -2.79 39.66
CA VAL A 376 2.93 -1.43 40.09
C VAL A 376 1.67 -1.40 40.94
N ARG A 377 1.73 -0.66 42.05
CA ARG A 377 0.60 -0.42 42.96
C ARG A 377 0.31 1.07 43.06
N LYS A 378 -0.98 1.42 43.10
CA LYS A 378 -1.44 2.78 43.33
C LYS A 378 -1.42 3.07 44.84
N THR A 379 -0.60 4.02 45.28
CA THR A 379 -0.46 4.39 46.71
C THR A 379 -1.20 5.67 47.08
N GLY A 380 -1.59 6.48 46.10
CA GLY A 380 -2.36 7.71 46.28
C GLY A 380 -3.16 8.05 45.02
N GLU A 381 -3.80 9.23 44.96
CA GLU A 381 -4.71 9.58 43.86
C GLU A 381 -4.01 9.58 42.49
N ASN A 382 -2.77 10.07 42.45
CA ASN A 382 -1.87 10.09 41.28
C ASN A 382 -0.44 9.56 41.57
N SER A 383 -0.21 8.90 42.71
CA SER A 383 1.10 8.33 43.05
C SER A 383 1.12 6.81 42.88
N PHE A 384 2.19 6.31 42.28
CA PHE A 384 2.39 4.90 41.97
C PHE A 384 3.77 4.45 42.45
N GLU A 385 3.82 3.24 43.00
CA GLU A 385 5.04 2.60 43.47
C GLU A 385 5.16 1.23 42.83
N ALA A 386 6.35 0.87 42.36
CA ALA A 386 6.66 -0.44 41.81
C ALA A 386 7.54 -1.24 42.77
N THR A 387 7.31 -2.55 42.85
CA THR A 387 8.21 -3.47 43.56
C THR A 387 9.04 -4.24 42.54
N VAL A 388 10.30 -3.86 42.38
CA VAL A 388 11.26 -4.53 41.47
C VAL A 388 12.39 -5.08 42.33
N ASP A 389 12.69 -6.38 42.21
CA ASP A 389 13.71 -7.08 43.03
C ASP A 389 13.57 -6.89 44.55
N GLY A 390 12.33 -6.74 45.02
CA GLY A 390 12.01 -6.52 46.44
C GLY A 390 12.24 -5.09 46.96
N GLN A 391 12.67 -4.16 46.10
CA GLN A 391 12.76 -2.73 46.44
C GLN A 391 11.54 -1.97 45.92
N VAL A 392 10.99 -1.11 46.78
CA VAL A 392 9.87 -0.22 46.43
C VAL A 392 10.44 1.08 45.88
N MET A 393 10.06 1.42 44.65
CA MET A 393 10.49 2.65 43.98
C MET A 393 9.29 3.44 43.44
N PRO A 394 9.33 4.78 43.51
CA PRO A 394 8.28 5.60 42.91
C PRO A 394 8.36 5.50 41.40
N VAL A 395 7.21 5.36 40.75
CA VAL A 395 7.10 5.31 39.30
C VAL A 395 6.07 6.32 38.79
N THR A 396 6.30 6.80 37.58
CA THR A 396 5.42 7.78 36.94
C THR A 396 4.73 7.14 35.73
N PRO A 397 3.39 7.29 35.58
CA PRO A 397 2.70 6.81 34.40
C PRO A 397 3.03 7.71 33.21
N VAL A 398 3.54 7.10 32.14
CA VAL A 398 3.78 7.72 30.85
C VAL A 398 2.77 7.14 29.86
N PRO A 399 1.99 7.99 29.16
CA PRO A 399 1.01 7.50 28.21
C PRO A 399 1.68 6.82 27.01
N VAL A 400 1.03 5.79 26.47
CA VAL A 400 1.52 4.96 25.36
C VAL A 400 0.45 4.84 24.29
N SER A 401 0.86 4.88 23.03
CA SER A 401 -0.05 4.88 21.88
C SER A 401 -0.50 3.45 21.53
N ALA A 402 -1.49 3.28 20.65
CA ALA A 402 -1.96 1.96 20.27
C ALA A 402 -1.00 1.17 19.39
N HIS A 403 -0.28 1.83 18.48
CA HIS A 403 0.71 1.21 17.60
C HIS A 403 1.95 0.69 18.34
N GLU A 404 2.22 1.18 19.55
CA GLU A 404 3.36 0.76 20.39
C GLU A 404 3.07 -0.53 21.18
N LEU A 405 1.89 -1.13 21.01
CA LEU A 405 1.40 -2.25 21.80
C LEU A 405 1.12 -3.49 20.96
N MET A 406 1.43 -4.64 21.52
CA MET A 406 0.94 -5.93 21.05
C MET A 406 0.25 -6.67 22.20
N VAL A 407 -0.62 -7.61 21.87
CA VAL A 407 -1.13 -8.55 22.88
C VAL A 407 -0.13 -9.70 22.96
N LYS A 408 0.19 -10.14 24.19
CA LYS A 408 0.97 -11.35 24.42
C LYS A 408 0.30 -12.16 25.52
N GLY A 409 -0.15 -13.36 25.20
CA GLY A 409 -1.04 -14.14 26.08
C GLY A 409 -2.32 -13.36 26.39
N ASN A 410 -2.56 -13.04 27.67
CA ASN A 410 -3.77 -12.32 28.12
C ASN A 410 -3.50 -10.86 28.55
N THR A 411 -2.38 -10.27 28.11
CA THR A 411 -1.97 -8.92 28.51
C THR A 411 -1.51 -8.07 27.33
N TYR A 412 -1.69 -6.75 27.44
CA TYR A 412 -1.08 -5.79 26.51
C TYR A 412 0.38 -5.54 26.94
N VAL A 413 1.32 -5.67 26.01
CA VAL A 413 2.76 -5.45 26.21
C VAL A 413 3.30 -4.48 25.16
N LEU A 414 4.48 -3.90 25.41
CA LEU A 414 5.15 -3.04 24.43
C LEU A 414 5.69 -3.85 23.25
N VAL A 415 5.66 -3.26 22.06
CA VAL A 415 6.25 -3.86 20.86
C VAL A 415 7.78 -3.95 20.97
N ASP A 416 8.41 -2.87 21.45
CA ASP A 416 9.86 -2.78 21.58
C ASP A 416 10.42 -3.62 22.74
N ASP A 417 9.60 -3.88 23.77
CA ASP A 417 9.96 -4.66 24.95
C ASP A 417 8.78 -5.52 25.42
N PRO A 418 8.65 -6.76 24.90
CA PRO A 418 7.51 -7.63 25.15
C PRO A 418 7.34 -8.09 26.60
N ASP A 419 8.30 -7.81 27.49
CA ASP A 419 8.22 -8.17 28.91
C ASP A 419 7.56 -7.08 29.76
N VAL A 420 7.37 -5.88 29.19
CA VAL A 420 6.75 -4.73 29.86
C VAL A 420 5.25 -4.74 29.64
N VAL A 421 4.48 -5.08 30.69
CA VAL A 421 3.01 -5.03 30.66
C VAL A 421 2.50 -3.59 30.74
N VAL A 422 1.52 -3.26 29.90
CA VAL A 422 0.91 -1.93 29.81
C VAL A 422 -0.42 -1.91 30.55
N ARG A 423 -0.66 -0.84 31.31
CA ARG A 423 -1.94 -0.64 32.01
C ARG A 423 -2.95 -0.01 31.05
N VAL A 424 -4.08 -0.68 30.85
CA VAL A 424 -5.21 -0.19 30.04
C VAL A 424 -6.43 -0.02 30.93
N ILE A 425 -7.00 1.20 30.97
CA ILE A 425 -8.17 1.53 31.79
C ILE A 425 -9.26 2.07 30.88
N SER A 426 -10.47 1.50 30.98
CA SER A 426 -11.66 2.07 30.36
C SER A 426 -12.29 3.11 31.29
N LYS A 427 -12.44 4.34 30.81
CA LYS A 427 -13.04 5.46 31.55
C LYS A 427 -14.53 5.64 31.24
N ALA A 428 -14.91 5.46 29.98
CA ALA A 428 -16.28 5.60 29.52
C ALA A 428 -16.55 4.58 28.40
N SER A 429 -17.78 4.06 28.34
CA SER A 429 -18.21 3.09 27.33
C SER A 429 -19.63 3.40 26.89
N VAL A 430 -19.83 3.52 25.58
CA VAL A 430 -21.07 3.97 24.96
C VAL A 430 -21.48 2.96 23.88
N PRO A 431 -22.41 2.04 24.18
CA PRO A 431 -22.94 1.12 23.18
C PRO A 431 -23.88 1.87 22.23
N LEU A 432 -23.64 1.73 20.93
CA LEU A 432 -24.48 2.28 19.86
C LEU A 432 -25.66 1.33 19.55
N PRO A 433 -26.71 1.80 18.85
CA PRO A 433 -27.78 0.94 18.36
C PRO A 433 -27.24 -0.20 17.50
N SER A 434 -27.83 -1.39 17.63
CA SER A 434 -27.49 -2.51 16.77
C SER A 434 -28.02 -2.32 15.35
N PHE A 435 -27.30 -2.87 14.38
CA PHE A 435 -27.67 -2.79 12.98
C PHE A 435 -27.29 -4.07 12.24
N ASN A 436 -27.98 -4.32 11.14
CA ASN A 436 -27.76 -5.48 10.28
C ASN A 436 -26.69 -5.17 9.24
N ILE A 437 -25.70 -6.05 9.07
CA ILE A 437 -24.68 -5.89 8.04
C ILE A 437 -25.12 -6.45 6.68
N SER A 438 -24.65 -5.80 5.62
CA SER A 438 -24.59 -6.36 4.28
C SER A 438 -23.26 -7.10 4.10
N GLU A 439 -23.33 -8.41 3.85
CA GLU A 439 -22.16 -9.25 3.59
C GLU A 439 -21.46 -8.83 2.28
N PHE A 440 -20.14 -8.66 2.35
CA PHE A 440 -19.29 -8.21 1.24
C PHE A 440 -19.71 -6.86 0.66
N GLY A 441 -20.51 -6.08 1.40
CA GLY A 441 -21.04 -4.78 1.03
C GLY A 441 -20.48 -3.67 1.90
N GLU A 442 -20.69 -2.43 1.48
CA GLU A 442 -20.27 -1.25 2.23
C GLU A 442 -21.27 -0.94 3.35
N ASN A 443 -20.87 -1.13 4.59
CA ASN A 443 -21.69 -0.78 5.76
C ASN A 443 -21.20 0.56 6.33
N VAL A 444 -21.92 1.64 6.08
CA VAL A 444 -21.56 2.98 6.55
C VAL A 444 -22.43 3.38 7.73
N THR A 445 -21.81 3.57 8.90
CA THR A 445 -22.45 4.05 10.12
C THR A 445 -21.98 5.47 10.40
N LEU A 446 -22.90 6.44 10.32
CA LEU A 446 -22.63 7.83 10.70
C LEU A 446 -22.92 8.02 12.18
N ILE A 447 -21.89 8.34 12.95
CA ILE A 447 -22.00 8.66 14.37
C ILE A 447 -22.05 10.19 14.51
N PRO A 448 -23.15 10.76 15.04
CA PRO A 448 -23.25 12.19 15.26
C PRO A 448 -22.25 12.66 16.33
N SER A 449 -21.91 13.95 16.33
CA SER A 449 -21.02 14.54 17.34
C SER A 449 -21.62 14.52 18.75
N GLN A 450 -22.95 14.56 18.85
CA GLN A 450 -23.71 14.44 20.08
C GLN A 450 -24.42 13.09 20.07
N ILE A 451 -24.11 12.26 21.05
CA ILE A 451 -24.62 10.89 21.12
C ILE A 451 -25.52 10.77 22.35
N ASP A 452 -26.78 10.46 22.10
CA ASP A 452 -27.72 10.07 23.14
C ASP A 452 -27.64 8.56 23.31
N TYR A 453 -27.27 8.10 24.51
CA TYR A 453 -27.18 6.68 24.82
C TYR A 453 -27.86 6.35 26.14
N TYR A 454 -28.23 5.08 26.27
CA TYR A 454 -28.78 4.53 27.50
C TYR A 454 -27.63 3.92 28.31
N ASP A 455 -27.31 4.53 29.44
CA ASP A 455 -26.29 4.04 30.35
C ASP A 455 -26.87 2.86 31.15
N GLN A 456 -26.39 1.64 30.87
CA GLN A 456 -26.87 0.43 31.55
C GLN A 456 -26.53 0.42 33.05
N ASN A 457 -25.48 1.14 33.46
CA ASN A 457 -25.06 1.18 34.86
C ASN A 457 -25.89 2.18 35.67
N SER A 458 -26.21 3.34 35.08
CA SER A 458 -27.00 4.37 35.76
C SER A 458 -28.51 4.26 35.51
N GLY A 459 -28.93 3.52 34.48
CA GLY A 459 -30.33 3.37 34.08
C GLY A 459 -30.95 4.64 33.45
N GLU A 460 -30.13 5.62 33.07
CA GLU A 460 -30.59 6.92 32.56
C GLU A 460 -30.11 7.15 31.12
N ARG A 461 -30.89 7.92 30.36
CA ARG A 461 -30.41 8.45 29.08
C ARG A 461 -29.45 9.61 29.33
N ARG A 462 -28.25 9.51 28.79
CA ARG A 462 -27.22 10.54 28.87
C ARG A 462 -26.85 10.98 27.47
N GLN A 463 -26.48 12.26 27.37
CA GLN A 463 -25.95 12.86 26.16
C GLN A 463 -24.47 13.14 26.40
N LEU A 464 -23.63 12.77 25.43
CA LEU A 464 -22.20 13.04 25.46
C LEU A 464 -21.71 13.59 24.13
N ASP A 465 -20.62 14.33 24.20
CA ASP A 465 -19.90 14.80 23.03
C ASP A 465 -18.82 13.77 22.64
N LEU A 466 -18.87 13.30 21.40
CA LEU A 466 -17.95 12.30 20.87
C LEU A 466 -16.48 12.67 21.09
N ILE A 467 -16.11 13.94 20.94
CA ILE A 467 -14.71 14.36 21.04
C ILE A 467 -14.33 14.58 22.49
N LYS A 468 -15.09 15.40 23.21
CA LYS A 468 -14.71 15.79 24.58
C LYS A 468 -14.75 14.60 25.54
N ASP A 469 -15.73 13.72 25.36
CA ASP A 469 -16.03 12.68 26.34
C ASP A 469 -15.50 11.30 25.94
N LEU A 470 -15.30 11.01 24.65
CA LEU A 470 -14.81 9.69 24.19
C LEU A 470 -13.40 9.68 23.62
N VAL A 471 -12.94 10.77 23.00
CA VAL A 471 -11.56 10.87 22.53
C VAL A 471 -10.64 11.20 23.72
N ASN A 472 -9.50 10.51 23.80
CA ASN A 472 -8.51 10.77 24.84
C ASN A 472 -7.61 11.97 24.49
N ASP A 473 -6.75 12.39 25.42
CA ASP A 473 -5.88 13.56 25.24
C ASP A 473 -4.86 13.39 24.09
N ARG A 474 -4.64 12.14 23.63
CA ARG A 474 -3.80 11.77 22.49
C ARG A 474 -4.56 11.64 21.17
N GLN A 475 -5.84 12.03 21.13
CA GLN A 475 -6.68 11.94 19.93
C GLN A 475 -6.97 10.49 19.51
N GLU A 476 -7.05 9.57 20.47
CA GLU A 476 -7.38 8.17 20.21
C GLU A 476 -8.85 7.87 20.56
N LEU A 477 -9.46 7.01 19.75
CA LEU A 477 -10.81 6.49 19.94
C LEU A 477 -10.81 4.97 19.78
N ARG A 478 -11.31 4.26 20.80
CA ARG A 478 -11.52 2.81 20.73
C ARG A 478 -12.94 2.50 20.28
N VAL A 479 -13.05 1.62 19.28
CA VAL A 479 -14.31 1.05 18.81
C VAL A 479 -14.28 -0.45 19.02
N GLU A 480 -15.17 -0.96 19.86
CA GLU A 480 -15.37 -2.38 20.06
C GLU A 480 -16.55 -2.88 19.22
N VAL A 481 -16.34 -3.94 18.46
CA VAL A 481 -17.33 -4.59 17.60
C VAL A 481 -17.77 -5.89 18.24
N ALA A 482 -19.08 -6.08 18.37
CA ALA A 482 -19.70 -7.29 18.87
C ALA A 482 -20.66 -7.86 17.82
N CYS A 483 -20.66 -9.19 17.66
CA CYS A 483 -21.72 -9.91 16.96
C CYS A 483 -22.76 -10.37 17.99
N LEU A 484 -24.02 -9.98 17.79
CA LEU A 484 -25.10 -10.28 18.74
C LEU A 484 -25.77 -11.64 18.46
N ASP A 485 -25.65 -12.16 17.23
CA ASP A 485 -26.26 -13.42 16.83
C ASP A 485 -25.48 -14.62 17.38
N SER A 486 -26.11 -15.36 18.29
CA SER A 486 -25.51 -16.56 18.88
C SER A 486 -25.32 -17.68 17.84
N GLY A 487 -24.17 -18.36 17.92
CA GLY A 487 -23.86 -19.52 17.07
C GLY A 487 -23.37 -19.17 15.65
N GLN A 488 -23.18 -17.88 15.36
CA GLN A 488 -22.54 -17.40 14.13
C GLN A 488 -21.18 -16.80 14.44
N TYR A 489 -20.33 -16.69 13.42
CA TYR A 489 -19.01 -16.09 13.54
C TYR A 489 -18.92 -14.87 12.62
N LEU A 490 -18.30 -13.81 13.11
CA LEU A 490 -18.01 -12.61 12.33
C LEU A 490 -16.51 -12.58 12.03
N GLY A 491 -16.15 -12.67 10.76
CA GLY A 491 -14.78 -12.60 10.26
C GLY A 491 -14.36 -11.17 9.98
N MET A 492 -13.14 -10.85 10.37
CA MET A 492 -12.57 -9.52 10.18
C MET A 492 -11.04 -9.54 10.06
N ALA A 493 -10.54 -8.56 9.33
CA ALA A 493 -9.15 -8.16 9.26
C ALA A 493 -9.01 -6.69 9.68
N GLN A 494 -7.78 -6.26 9.98
CA GLN A 494 -7.51 -4.88 10.43
C GLN A 494 -8.12 -3.81 9.51
N ARG A 495 -8.18 -4.06 8.19
CA ARG A 495 -8.68 -3.11 7.17
C ARG A 495 -10.19 -3.17 6.95
N ASP A 496 -10.89 -4.12 7.56
CA ASP A 496 -12.33 -4.30 7.36
C ASP A 496 -13.17 -3.27 8.15
N LEU A 497 -12.57 -2.48 9.06
CA LEU A 497 -13.20 -1.34 9.72
C LEU A 497 -12.25 -0.14 9.70
N PHE A 498 -12.75 1.01 9.23
CA PHE A 498 -11.96 2.24 9.23
C PHE A 498 -12.83 3.49 9.39
N VAL A 499 -12.21 4.58 9.85
CA VAL A 499 -12.85 5.91 9.84
C VAL A 499 -12.69 6.51 8.45
N GLN A 500 -13.80 6.86 7.81
CA GLN A 500 -13.83 7.44 6.48
C GLN A 500 -13.66 8.96 6.57
N LEU A 501 -12.52 9.49 6.12
CA LEU A 501 -12.32 10.93 5.92
C LEU A 501 -13.10 11.42 4.70
N PRO A 502 -13.33 12.74 4.56
CA PRO A 502 -13.89 13.32 3.35
C PRO A 502 -13.15 12.80 2.11
N SER A 503 -13.90 12.19 1.21
CA SER A 503 -13.34 11.49 0.07
C SER A 503 -12.80 12.46 -0.98
N ASN A 504 -11.72 12.05 -1.64
CA ASN A 504 -11.16 12.78 -2.77
C ASN A 504 -11.85 12.36 -4.07
N SER A 505 -11.78 13.23 -5.08
CA SER A 505 -12.19 12.85 -6.43
C SER A 505 -11.35 11.68 -6.93
N PHE A 506 -11.98 10.72 -7.60
CA PHE A 506 -11.30 9.57 -8.20
C PHE A 506 -10.13 9.98 -9.11
N ALA A 507 -10.23 11.09 -9.85
CA ALA A 507 -9.17 11.60 -10.71
C ALA A 507 -7.84 11.87 -9.97
N ILE A 508 -7.90 12.38 -8.74
CA ILE A 508 -6.69 12.65 -7.93
C ILE A 508 -6.01 11.34 -7.54
N GLY A 509 -6.81 10.38 -7.04
CA GLY A 509 -6.28 9.07 -6.67
C GLY A 509 -5.69 8.33 -7.88
N TYR A 510 -6.40 8.33 -9.01
CA TYR A 510 -5.95 7.75 -10.26
C TYR A 510 -4.64 8.38 -10.74
N ALA A 511 -4.53 9.72 -10.70
CA ALA A 511 -3.31 10.43 -11.06
C ALA A 511 -2.11 10.06 -10.17
N LYS A 512 -2.32 9.83 -8.87
CA LYS A 512 -1.27 9.34 -7.96
C LYS A 512 -0.85 7.91 -8.32
N ALA A 513 -1.78 7.02 -8.65
CA ALA A 513 -1.43 5.67 -9.10
C ALA A 513 -0.64 5.68 -10.41
N ILE A 514 -1.02 6.52 -11.38
CA ILE A 514 -0.26 6.76 -12.61
C ILE A 514 1.13 7.33 -12.30
N CYS A 515 1.25 8.22 -11.31
CA CYS A 515 2.54 8.72 -10.83
C CYS A 515 3.43 7.60 -10.26
N GLY A 516 2.84 6.64 -9.51
CA GLY A 516 3.55 5.44 -9.06
C GLY A 516 4.14 4.62 -10.21
N ILE A 517 3.32 4.35 -11.25
CA ILE A 517 3.78 3.66 -12.47
C ILE A 517 4.89 4.48 -13.17
N TRP A 518 4.73 5.80 -13.25
CA TRP A 518 5.74 6.69 -13.84
C TRP A 518 7.09 6.64 -13.09
N LEU A 519 7.07 6.66 -11.76
CA LEU A 519 8.27 6.53 -10.93
C LEU A 519 8.95 5.15 -11.11
N MET A 520 8.16 4.07 -11.14
CA MET A 520 8.66 2.72 -11.38
C MET A 520 9.35 2.60 -12.74
N LEU A 521 8.69 3.05 -13.81
CA LEU A 521 9.25 3.03 -15.16
C LEU A 521 10.49 3.95 -15.25
N GLY A 522 10.49 5.08 -14.53
CA GLY A 522 11.64 5.97 -14.45
C GLY A 522 12.85 5.30 -13.81
N LEU A 523 12.65 4.55 -12.74
CA LEU A 523 13.69 3.73 -12.11
C LEU A 523 14.22 2.65 -13.06
N ILE A 524 13.34 2.02 -13.85
CA ILE A 524 13.74 1.06 -14.90
C ILE A 524 14.60 1.75 -15.96
N VAL A 525 14.27 2.99 -16.38
CA VAL A 525 15.12 3.77 -17.31
C VAL A 525 16.50 4.01 -16.71
N VAL A 526 16.58 4.39 -15.42
CA VAL A 526 17.86 4.64 -14.74
C VAL A 526 18.72 3.37 -14.72
N ILE A 527 18.16 2.23 -14.32
CA ILE A 527 18.87 0.96 -14.26
C ILE A 527 19.25 0.48 -15.66
N GLY A 528 18.32 0.57 -16.61
CA GLY A 528 18.52 0.15 -18.00
C GLY A 528 19.63 0.95 -18.70
N VAL A 529 19.63 2.28 -18.56
CA VAL A 529 20.69 3.15 -19.11
C VAL A 529 22.03 2.84 -18.44
N THR A 530 22.06 2.65 -17.12
CA THR A 530 23.29 2.33 -16.37
C THR A 530 23.89 1.00 -16.83
N SER A 531 23.06 -0.04 -16.92
CA SER A 531 23.42 -1.36 -17.42
C SER A 531 23.99 -1.29 -18.85
N SER A 532 23.40 -0.42 -19.69
CA SER A 532 23.80 -0.24 -21.08
C SER A 532 25.19 0.41 -21.28
N CYS A 533 25.77 1.00 -20.23
CA CYS A 533 27.11 1.60 -20.28
C CYS A 533 28.23 0.54 -20.38
N PHE A 534 28.10 -0.59 -19.69
CA PHE A 534 29.09 -1.67 -19.69
C PHE A 534 28.65 -2.93 -20.45
N LEU A 535 27.35 -3.14 -20.68
CA LEU A 535 26.85 -4.34 -21.35
C LEU A 535 26.41 -4.09 -22.79
N LYS A 536 26.40 -5.15 -23.60
CA LYS A 536 25.75 -5.15 -24.92
C LYS A 536 24.23 -5.18 -24.73
N GLY A 537 23.47 -4.61 -25.68
CA GLY A 537 22.01 -4.47 -25.61
C GLY A 537 21.25 -5.69 -25.06
N PRO A 538 21.43 -6.90 -25.62
CA PRO A 538 20.75 -8.11 -25.12
C PRO A 538 21.09 -8.48 -23.67
N VAL A 539 22.36 -8.35 -23.27
CA VAL A 539 22.81 -8.67 -21.92
C VAL A 539 22.32 -7.60 -20.93
N SER A 540 22.28 -6.34 -21.37
CA SER A 540 21.74 -5.24 -20.57
C SER A 540 20.25 -5.40 -20.30
N SER A 541 19.47 -5.80 -21.31
CA SER A 541 18.04 -6.08 -21.14
C SER A 541 17.80 -7.27 -20.20
N LEU A 542 18.62 -8.32 -20.31
CA LEU A 542 18.53 -9.47 -19.41
C LEU A 542 18.82 -9.07 -17.96
N LEU A 543 19.89 -8.32 -17.72
CA LEU A 543 20.24 -7.85 -16.37
C LEU A 543 19.13 -6.98 -15.75
N THR A 544 18.60 -6.04 -16.53
CA THR A 544 17.53 -5.14 -16.07
C THR A 544 16.24 -5.91 -15.80
N LEU A 545 15.92 -6.91 -16.62
CA LEU A 545 14.79 -7.82 -16.40
C LEU A 545 14.98 -8.65 -15.13
N VAL A 546 16.16 -9.21 -14.90
CA VAL A 546 16.46 -9.99 -13.68
C VAL A 546 16.33 -9.10 -12.44
N MET A 547 16.88 -7.87 -12.46
CA MET A 547 16.70 -6.93 -11.36
C MET A 547 15.22 -6.61 -11.10
N LEU A 548 14.41 -6.46 -12.15
CA LEU A 548 12.98 -6.24 -12.02
C LEU A 548 12.26 -7.44 -11.41
N LEU A 549 12.51 -8.66 -11.91
CA LEU A 549 11.88 -9.88 -11.41
C LEU A 549 12.25 -10.14 -9.95
N VAL A 550 13.52 -9.95 -9.58
CA VAL A 550 13.98 -10.12 -8.20
C VAL A 550 13.36 -9.05 -7.30
N GLY A 551 13.37 -7.79 -7.72
CA GLY A 551 12.86 -6.68 -6.91
C GLY A 551 11.33 -6.64 -6.75
N GLN A 552 10.58 -7.24 -7.67
CA GLN A 552 9.12 -7.29 -7.61
C GLN A 552 8.60 -8.57 -6.94
N GLY A 553 9.20 -9.73 -7.22
CA GLY A 553 8.68 -11.03 -6.79
C GLY A 553 9.49 -11.71 -5.69
N PHE A 554 10.82 -11.67 -5.76
CA PHE A 554 11.70 -12.40 -4.83
C PHE A 554 12.13 -11.59 -3.61
N LYS A 555 11.94 -10.26 -3.61
CA LYS A 555 12.39 -9.41 -2.50
C LYS A 555 11.74 -9.79 -1.16
N ALA A 556 10.43 -10.09 -1.15
CA ALA A 556 9.73 -10.57 0.05
C ALA A 556 10.34 -11.86 0.62
N PHE A 557 10.81 -12.73 -0.27
CA PHE A 557 11.45 -13.98 0.13
C PHE A 557 12.89 -13.75 0.61
N LEU A 558 13.62 -12.82 -0.01
CA LEU A 558 14.95 -12.41 0.46
C LEU A 558 14.90 -11.80 1.86
N GLU A 559 13.94 -10.92 2.13
CA GLU A 559 13.71 -10.30 3.45
C GLU A 559 13.54 -11.38 4.53
N LYS A 560 12.63 -12.35 4.29
CA LYS A 560 12.42 -13.47 5.23
C LYS A 560 13.68 -14.30 5.48
N ILE A 561 14.48 -14.57 4.45
CA ILE A 561 15.73 -15.33 4.61
C ILE A 561 16.73 -14.55 5.47
N VAL A 562 16.84 -13.24 5.26
CA VAL A 562 17.78 -12.38 5.97
C VAL A 562 17.35 -12.15 7.43
N GLU A 563 16.05 -12.02 7.69
CA GLU A 563 15.48 -11.93 9.05
C GLU A 563 15.58 -13.24 9.83
N GLY A 564 15.83 -14.36 9.16
CA GLY A 564 15.95 -15.69 9.78
C GLY A 564 14.60 -16.35 10.07
N ASP A 565 13.51 -15.81 9.53
CA ASP A 565 12.12 -16.27 9.73
C ASP A 565 11.72 -17.41 8.77
N VAL A 566 12.69 -18.10 8.19
CA VAL A 566 12.45 -19.21 7.26
C VAL A 566 12.72 -20.56 7.94
N GLU A 567 11.64 -21.32 8.12
CA GLU A 567 11.72 -22.72 8.53
C GLU A 567 12.49 -23.53 7.49
N GLY A 568 13.59 -24.17 7.90
CA GLY A 568 14.46 -24.97 7.02
C GLY A 568 15.88 -24.41 6.79
N GLY A 569 16.25 -23.27 7.39
CA GLY A 569 17.63 -22.77 7.42
C GLY A 569 18.11 -22.11 6.12
N GLY A 570 19.43 -21.99 5.96
CA GLY A 570 20.04 -21.28 4.83
C GLY A 570 19.88 -21.95 3.46
N PRO A 571 20.39 -21.33 2.37
CA PRO A 571 20.19 -21.82 1.00
C PRO A 571 20.73 -23.24 0.76
N ILE A 572 21.89 -23.59 1.30
CA ILE A 572 22.49 -24.92 1.12
C ILE A 572 21.80 -25.94 2.01
N GLU A 573 21.48 -25.58 3.25
CA GLU A 573 20.69 -26.39 4.17
C GLU A 573 19.34 -26.78 3.56
N SER A 574 18.63 -25.83 2.96
CA SER A 574 17.36 -26.06 2.26
C SER A 574 17.51 -27.07 1.11
N VAL A 575 18.55 -26.95 0.29
CA VAL A 575 18.82 -27.91 -0.80
C VAL A 575 19.13 -29.30 -0.26
N ILE A 576 19.91 -29.39 0.81
CA ILE A 576 20.23 -30.68 1.45
C ILE A 576 18.97 -31.32 2.04
N ARG A 577 18.10 -30.53 2.69
CA ARG A 577 16.81 -31.01 3.22
C ARG A 577 15.91 -31.53 2.12
N ILE A 578 15.81 -30.84 0.98
CA ILE A 578 15.03 -31.29 -0.19
C ILE A 578 15.58 -32.61 -0.74
N ILE A 579 16.90 -32.70 -0.95
CA ILE A 579 17.52 -33.91 -1.52
C ILE A 579 17.42 -35.10 -0.56
N ARG A 580 17.58 -34.87 0.75
CA ARG A 580 17.54 -35.92 1.78
C ARG A 580 16.15 -36.16 2.36
N GLN A 581 15.13 -35.45 1.89
CA GLN A 581 13.75 -35.53 2.38
C GLN A 581 13.65 -35.41 3.91
N ILE A 582 14.43 -34.50 4.50
CA ILE A 582 14.36 -34.20 5.94
C ILE A 582 13.24 -33.19 6.15
N ASN A 583 12.45 -33.34 7.21
CA ASN A 583 11.36 -32.41 7.52
C ASN A 583 11.93 -31.00 7.83
N LEU A 584 11.15 -29.95 7.57
CA LEU A 584 11.59 -28.56 7.71
C LEU A 584 11.83 -28.17 9.18
N THR A 585 11.08 -28.76 10.10
CA THR A 585 11.14 -28.53 11.55
C THR A 585 12.16 -29.40 12.28
N ASP A 586 12.74 -30.41 11.62
CA ASP A 586 13.67 -31.32 12.28
C ASP A 586 15.09 -30.72 12.30
N ASP A 587 15.79 -30.81 13.43
CA ASP A 587 17.18 -30.36 13.50
C ASP A 587 18.11 -31.26 12.67
N LEU A 588 19.04 -30.62 11.94
CA LEU A 588 20.09 -31.36 11.23
C LEU A 588 21.00 -32.11 12.24
N PRO A 589 21.48 -33.33 11.90
CA PRO A 589 22.39 -34.07 12.77
C PRO A 589 23.65 -33.25 13.11
N GLU A 590 24.10 -33.27 14.37
CA GLU A 590 25.33 -32.60 14.79
C GLU A 590 26.59 -33.36 14.33
N THR A 591 26.92 -33.26 13.04
CA THR A 591 28.19 -33.75 12.49
C THR A 591 28.99 -32.61 11.87
N THR A 592 30.31 -32.81 11.77
CA THR A 592 31.26 -31.82 11.22
C THR A 592 30.89 -31.33 9.82
N PHE A 593 30.17 -32.16 9.04
CA PHE A 593 29.64 -31.78 7.74
C PHE A 593 28.54 -30.71 7.86
N TYR A 594 27.51 -30.94 8.69
CA TYR A 594 26.40 -30.00 8.83
C TYR A 594 26.80 -28.71 9.56
N SER A 595 27.76 -28.74 10.49
CA SER A 595 28.30 -27.51 11.08
C SER A 595 29.06 -26.65 10.06
N THR A 596 29.79 -27.29 9.15
CA THR A 596 30.45 -26.59 8.02
C THR A 596 29.41 -26.01 7.06
N VAL A 597 28.34 -26.75 6.76
CA VAL A 597 27.21 -26.24 5.95
C VAL A 597 26.56 -25.02 6.59
N LYS A 598 26.23 -25.07 7.89
CA LYS A 598 25.67 -23.93 8.64
C LYS A 598 26.59 -22.71 8.61
N SER A 599 27.90 -22.92 8.72
CA SER A 599 28.90 -21.84 8.62
C SER A 599 28.94 -21.20 7.23
N ILE A 600 28.89 -22.01 6.17
CA ILE A 600 28.82 -21.51 4.79
C ILE A 600 27.50 -20.79 4.55
N ASP A 601 26.39 -21.31 5.06
CA ASP A 601 25.08 -20.66 4.94
C ASP A 601 25.02 -19.32 5.67
N SER A 602 25.64 -19.21 6.86
CA SER A 602 25.78 -17.92 7.54
C SER A 602 26.54 -16.91 6.68
N PHE A 603 27.62 -17.33 6.02
CA PHE A 603 28.37 -16.48 5.08
C PHE A 603 27.56 -16.13 3.82
N LEU A 604 26.77 -17.07 3.29
CA LEU A 604 25.89 -16.81 2.16
C LEU A 604 24.75 -15.87 2.52
N ASN A 605 24.20 -15.97 3.73
CA ASN A 605 23.18 -15.07 4.26
C ASN A 605 23.72 -13.64 4.41
N GLU A 606 24.96 -13.47 4.89
CA GLU A 606 25.65 -12.17 4.87
C GLU A 606 25.83 -11.63 3.44
N GLY A 607 26.12 -12.50 2.47
CA GLY A 607 26.14 -12.14 1.05
C GLY A 607 24.76 -11.76 0.50
N LEU A 608 23.70 -12.42 0.96
CA LEU A 608 22.31 -12.15 0.57
C LEU A 608 21.84 -10.79 1.06
N PHE A 609 22.23 -10.38 2.28
CA PHE A 609 21.97 -9.04 2.81
C PHE A 609 22.49 -7.94 1.89
N ILE A 610 23.67 -8.15 1.28
CA ILE A 610 24.21 -7.22 0.30
C ILE A 610 23.33 -7.20 -0.96
N VAL A 611 22.95 -8.35 -1.49
CA VAL A 611 22.12 -8.46 -2.69
C VAL A 611 20.75 -7.83 -2.48
N GLU A 612 20.13 -8.03 -1.33
CA GLU A 612 18.84 -7.45 -0.94
C GLU A 612 18.86 -5.91 -1.01
N ASN A 613 19.94 -5.31 -0.53
CA ASN A 613 20.15 -3.86 -0.55
C ASN A 613 20.44 -3.31 -1.96
N ILE A 614 21.07 -4.12 -2.82
CA ILE A 614 21.37 -3.74 -4.21
C ILE A 614 20.10 -3.72 -5.08
N VAL A 615 19.20 -4.66 -4.86
CA VAL A 615 18.00 -4.78 -5.69
C VAL A 615 16.91 -3.82 -5.20
N PRO A 616 16.45 -2.88 -6.04
CA PRO A 616 15.37 -1.97 -5.65
C PRO A 616 14.08 -2.72 -5.38
N ASP A 617 13.35 -2.28 -4.35
CA ASP A 617 12.02 -2.81 -4.06
C ASP A 617 10.97 -2.17 -4.98
N PHE A 618 10.53 -2.92 -5.98
CA PHE A 618 9.52 -2.48 -6.93
C PHE A 618 8.09 -2.60 -6.37
N ARG A 619 7.87 -3.30 -5.24
CA ARG A 619 6.55 -3.45 -4.61
C ARG A 619 6.02 -2.10 -4.10
N SER A 620 6.91 -1.22 -3.65
CA SER A 620 6.57 0.14 -3.20
C SER A 620 5.87 1.02 -4.25
N PHE A 621 5.99 0.66 -5.54
CA PHE A 621 5.35 1.39 -6.65
C PHE A 621 3.99 0.80 -7.08
N GLN A 622 3.58 -0.35 -6.53
CA GLN A 622 2.30 -1.01 -6.85
C GLN A 622 1.14 -0.32 -6.12
N MET A 623 0.65 0.78 -6.72
CA MET A 623 -0.42 1.61 -6.16
C MET A 623 -1.81 1.30 -6.75
N ASP A 624 -1.88 0.35 -7.69
CA ASP A 624 -3.10 -0.07 -8.37
C ASP A 624 -4.14 -0.65 -7.42
N SER A 625 -3.68 -1.41 -6.41
CA SER A 625 -4.55 -2.04 -5.41
C SER A 625 -5.34 -1.02 -4.57
N TYR A 626 -4.82 0.18 -4.32
CA TYR A 626 -5.54 1.21 -3.56
C TYR A 626 -6.75 1.69 -4.34
N ILE A 627 -6.52 2.16 -5.57
CA ILE A 627 -7.56 2.77 -6.41
C ILE A 627 -8.57 1.72 -6.87
N ALA A 628 -8.13 0.50 -7.15
CA ALA A 628 -9.00 -0.61 -7.48
C ALA A 628 -10.00 -0.93 -6.36
N ASN A 629 -9.59 -0.80 -5.09
CA ASN A 629 -10.47 -0.98 -3.94
C ASN A 629 -11.22 0.30 -3.53
N GLY A 630 -11.19 1.36 -4.36
CA GLY A 630 -11.88 2.63 -4.08
C GLY A 630 -11.19 3.52 -3.04
N PHE A 631 -9.91 3.26 -2.72
CA PHE A 631 -9.13 4.06 -1.75
C PHE A 631 -8.16 5.02 -2.44
N ASP A 632 -7.99 6.22 -1.88
CA ASP A 632 -6.98 7.17 -2.30
C ASP A 632 -5.57 6.65 -1.97
N VAL A 633 -4.60 7.00 -2.82
CA VAL A 633 -3.20 6.68 -2.58
C VAL A 633 -2.65 7.63 -1.50
N PRO A 634 -2.19 7.10 -0.34
CA PRO A 634 -1.68 7.91 0.74
C PRO A 634 -0.32 8.53 0.37
N TRP A 635 -0.14 9.81 0.69
CA TRP A 635 1.12 10.52 0.41
C TRP A 635 2.28 9.95 1.22
N SER A 636 2.14 9.87 2.55
CA SER A 636 3.20 9.43 3.46
C SER A 636 3.52 7.95 3.33
N GLN A 637 2.52 7.09 3.10
CA GLN A 637 2.69 5.64 3.17
C GLN A 637 3.04 5.00 1.82
N ALA A 638 2.69 5.60 0.68
CA ALA A 638 2.92 5.00 -0.64
C ALA A 638 3.76 5.91 -1.55
N LEU A 639 3.35 7.17 -1.72
CA LEU A 639 3.98 8.04 -2.72
C LEU A 639 5.35 8.58 -2.27
N ALA A 640 5.50 8.94 -1.00
CA ALA A 640 6.77 9.39 -0.45
C ALA A 640 7.86 8.31 -0.44
N PRO A 641 7.60 7.06 0.03
CA PRO A 641 8.59 5.98 -0.04
C PRO A 641 9.03 5.68 -1.47
N SER A 642 8.10 5.62 -2.42
CA SER A 642 8.42 5.36 -3.83
C SER A 642 9.29 6.46 -4.46
N ILE A 643 9.03 7.74 -4.14
CA ILE A 643 9.93 8.84 -4.55
C ILE A 643 11.30 8.68 -3.89
N GLY A 644 11.34 8.35 -2.60
CA GLY A 644 12.56 8.10 -1.84
C GLY A 644 13.42 7.01 -2.49
N VAL A 645 12.81 5.85 -2.81
CA VAL A 645 13.45 4.73 -3.51
C VAL A 645 13.99 5.18 -4.87
N ALA A 646 13.18 5.85 -5.68
CA ALA A 646 13.60 6.29 -7.02
C ALA A 646 14.82 7.24 -6.97
N LEU A 647 14.83 8.18 -6.02
CA LEU A 647 15.96 9.09 -5.81
C LEU A 647 17.19 8.40 -5.21
N ALA A 648 16.98 7.46 -4.28
CA ALA A 648 18.06 6.72 -3.63
C ALA A 648 18.87 5.88 -4.63
N TYR A 649 18.21 5.24 -5.59
CA TYR A 649 18.89 4.45 -6.63
C TYR A 649 19.45 5.30 -7.78
N LEU A 650 19.00 6.54 -7.96
CA LEU A 650 19.49 7.42 -9.02
C LEU A 650 20.98 7.78 -8.83
N VAL A 651 21.39 8.10 -7.60
CA VAL A 651 22.78 8.54 -7.32
C VAL A 651 23.80 7.41 -7.55
N PRO A 652 23.64 6.19 -7.00
CA PRO A 652 24.57 5.08 -7.24
C PRO A 652 24.61 4.67 -8.71
N CYS A 653 23.46 4.65 -9.38
CA CYS A 653 23.40 4.33 -10.81
C CYS A 653 24.20 5.33 -11.66
N LEU A 654 24.09 6.63 -11.38
CA LEU A 654 24.90 7.66 -12.06
C LEU A 654 26.40 7.46 -11.82
N ILE A 655 26.78 7.12 -10.59
CA ILE A 655 28.18 6.83 -10.24
C ILE A 655 28.68 5.63 -11.04
N ILE A 656 27.95 4.51 -11.02
CA ILE A 656 28.31 3.28 -11.74
C ILE A 656 28.43 3.54 -13.25
N ALA A 657 27.48 4.26 -13.83
CA ALA A 657 27.50 4.63 -15.25
C ALA A 657 28.76 5.45 -15.60
N TYR A 658 29.14 6.41 -14.76
CA TYR A 658 30.34 7.23 -14.95
C TYR A 658 31.64 6.42 -14.88
N TYR A 659 31.76 5.53 -13.88
CA TYR A 659 32.92 4.65 -13.74
C TYR A 659 33.04 3.67 -14.91
N SER A 660 31.93 3.05 -15.29
CA SER A 660 31.85 2.12 -16.42
C SER A 660 32.34 2.75 -17.73
N LEU A 661 31.87 3.94 -18.08
CA LEU A 661 32.30 4.65 -19.28
C LEU A 661 33.79 5.01 -19.24
N SER A 662 34.33 5.26 -18.04
CA SER A 662 35.74 5.61 -17.87
C SER A 662 36.68 4.41 -17.95
N LEU A 663 36.26 3.23 -17.47
CA LEU A 663 37.04 1.98 -17.61
C LEU A 663 37.17 1.55 -19.07
N ARG A 664 36.09 1.69 -19.85
CA ARG A 664 36.05 1.27 -21.26
C ARG A 664 37.00 2.06 -22.18
N GLU A 665 37.33 3.30 -21.82
CA GLU A 665 38.33 4.11 -22.54
C GLU A 665 39.76 3.63 -22.32
N LEU A 666 40.05 2.97 -21.19
CA LEU A 666 41.37 2.40 -20.91
C LEU A 666 41.62 1.10 -21.69
N GLU A 667 40.58 0.36 -22.04
CA GLU A 667 40.71 -0.85 -22.88
C GLU A 667 41.02 -0.51 -24.35
N HIS A 668 40.67 0.71 -24.79
CA HIS A 668 40.86 1.17 -26.18
C HIS A 668 42.07 2.09 -26.36
N LYS A 669 42.79 2.45 -25.30
CA LYS A 669 44.06 3.19 -25.33
C LYS A 669 45.21 2.25 -25.01
#